data_AF-A0A841I6K5-F1
#
_entry.id   AF-A0A841I6K5-F1
#
_cell.length_a   1.000
_cell.length_b   1.000
_cell.length_c   1.000
_cell.angle_alpha   90.00
_cell.angle_beta   90.00
_cell.angle_gamma   90.00
#
_symmetry.space_group_name_H-M   'P 1'
#
loop_
_entity.id
_entity.type
_entity.pdbx_description
1 polymer ?
#
loop_
_entity_poly.entity_id
_entity_poly.type
_entity_poly.pdbx_seq_one_letter_code
_entity_poly.pdbx_strand_id
1 'polypeptide(L)'
;MRSAQLLLIGILLALGSSRAQDTTVVLRPVGARTAAPGDYVTLAFSVEGHGDLRFRVEAPEGWQPLRPEQNLNLEGQGTVYVSLRVPYGARAGLEANVGLTAWKADQMVAKSSGQVRIKAVHAAELNVPEQLFGEANEPLTYPIFVRNLGNERDTFALSTVDSAYEIVLSTRSVTLDPGETATVQVTVLPRGRVENGYRLLVYFNAVSQRDPSARVQARSETVYTDRRRQAQGENQRPQLSFSITLGLEGALRLEGDEAVGNLGYFVEPALRGDLSDFASGEAGLGPVRGDLQQPLADFGILRAAVRADQWNAYLNVGRDTASLGGQFRIQNWRIDTSGSLGWGEYLRYGASVSAWHETLPLRLRASTSGAQSPSGPLRRDGLEGTYQIPLGNGVNLELGGALNGSQSGSDYSVDFSVHERLSWSGPNFDLAQSYQGSLSGLHTLGLEGGWSGNNLAARAAASYSFSARGGVLAASSQIFGAPLSGLSLSVAGTYYASSYPDGVGFWSVQPNATWAFNLANNPVVLSGSYRYTGGLYGTPNAQDINLSAAAAVQNLTLSALGRYHSQDAAGSQPAESNLEAEAVAGYRFGTSYLEAAYRLYLRSQEALDPYSLHAFRLSWEQLWNSDLSSTLQYERTMGSLRSSDALGFSVGIRDLLIEGLNLNFGYTLARAGGFFGTSDAPLSHQFRARLGYTLTVPFDTPEGIVNLFGGRVGGELSGVAYRDINGNGKRDADEPPLPNLTIRLGRDETSTGANGRFQIRTSPGTYTLAFPKGLSAELDLQGESQVLIEENKTLQRDLGFAPVASVAVLVFNDLNRNGQRDADEPGVPYSGVSLNGPTARLQRTDSRGEVRVSGLKPGVYHLHIPPDYLPGGYRAPEQAVRLELEAGRAPRTVALPVSAIPREQVVTYSTGSISVVARATRSDLPLGADLEVEAFVAGAVTQVEMEGLGMKQALKLENGRWTTSLRLPKTAAPGRQTVRVTASGPQGTAGGEFTVNLVNGPLYYSSSSGLGTVGKDLEIRLFTYFRPSGLSLVFPDGQRLPLSSQDGRNWRTVWRPTAAGDITPTLVADGEPLGTLALKITGP
;
A
#
# COMPACT_ATOMS: atom_id res chain seq x y z
N MET A 1 4.70 -78.32 -51.43
CA MET A 1 5.40 -78.59 -52.70
C MET A 1 4.76 -77.75 -53.79
N ARG A 2 5.62 -77.12 -54.59
CA ARG A 2 5.43 -76.48 -55.89
C ARG A 2 4.11 -76.83 -56.61
N SER A 3 3.33 -75.82 -56.96
CA SER A 3 3.40 -75.06 -58.23
C SER A 3 2.67 -75.77 -59.37
N ALA A 4 1.73 -75.01 -59.95
CA ALA A 4 1.36 -74.98 -61.36
C ALA A 4 0.75 -76.27 -61.95
N GLN A 5 -0.50 -76.21 -62.41
CA GLN A 5 -0.81 -75.96 -63.83
C GLN A 5 -2.26 -76.30 -64.21
N LEU A 6 -2.85 -75.37 -64.99
CA LEU A 6 -3.80 -75.57 -66.09
C LEU A 6 -5.25 -76.00 -65.78
N LEU A 7 -6.25 -75.14 -66.07
CA LEU A 7 -7.03 -75.06 -67.34
C LEU A 7 -8.04 -76.22 -67.45
N LEU A 8 -9.30 -76.11 -67.87
CA LEU A 8 -10.09 -75.08 -68.53
C LEU A 8 -11.47 -75.73 -68.78
N ILE A 9 -12.57 -75.16 -68.30
CA ILE A 9 -13.93 -75.27 -68.88
C ILE A 9 -14.63 -73.97 -68.43
N GLY A 10 -15.20 -73.10 -69.24
CA GLY A 10 -15.80 -73.28 -70.55
C GLY A 10 -17.29 -72.94 -70.46
N ILE A 11 -17.62 -71.66 -70.60
CA ILE A 11 -18.84 -71.11 -71.24
C ILE A 11 -20.21 -71.39 -70.58
N LEU A 12 -20.99 -70.29 -70.50
CA LEU A 12 -22.45 -70.13 -70.36
C LEU A 12 -23.06 -69.82 -68.98
N LEU A 13 -23.84 -68.72 -69.02
CA LEU A 13 -25.01 -68.34 -68.22
C LEU A 13 -24.79 -67.32 -67.09
N ALA A 14 -24.74 -66.06 -67.57
CA ALA A 14 -25.25 -64.88 -66.92
C ALA A 14 -26.62 -65.08 -66.25
N LEU A 15 -26.84 -64.42 -65.11
CA LEU A 15 -27.88 -63.40 -64.92
C LEU A 15 -27.89 -62.82 -63.48
N GLY A 16 -27.95 -61.49 -63.40
CA GLY A 16 -28.25 -60.69 -62.20
C GLY A 16 -27.00 -60.31 -61.41
N SER A 17 -26.59 -59.06 -61.24
CA SER A 17 -27.30 -57.79 -61.34
C SER A 17 -26.27 -56.66 -61.43
N SER A 18 -26.57 -55.66 -62.24
CA SER A 18 -25.93 -54.34 -62.28
C SER A 18 -25.54 -53.80 -60.89
N ARG A 19 -24.29 -53.32 -60.72
CA ARG A 19 -24.00 -52.13 -59.91
C ARG A 19 -22.56 -51.64 -60.06
N ALA A 20 -22.48 -50.34 -60.33
CA ALA A 20 -21.41 -49.38 -60.07
C ALA A 20 -19.98 -49.69 -60.56
N GLN A 21 -19.47 -48.82 -61.43
CA GLN A 21 -18.06 -48.47 -61.40
C GLN A 21 -17.72 -48.03 -59.96
N ASP A 22 -17.11 -48.92 -59.18
CA ASP A 22 -16.59 -48.57 -57.86
C ASP A 22 -15.48 -47.55 -58.05
N THR A 23 -15.87 -46.31 -57.84
CA THR A 23 -14.98 -45.15 -57.79
C THR A 23 -14.32 -45.25 -56.42
N THR A 24 -13.16 -45.92 -56.34
CA THR A 24 -12.37 -45.94 -55.09
C THR A 24 -11.94 -44.52 -54.80
N VAL A 25 -12.63 -43.86 -53.86
CA VAL A 25 -12.26 -42.52 -53.39
C VAL A 25 -11.11 -42.67 -52.40
N VAL A 26 -9.98 -42.03 -52.66
CA VAL A 26 -8.82 -42.04 -51.76
C VAL A 26 -8.71 -40.68 -51.08
N LEU A 27 -8.65 -40.69 -49.74
CA LEU A 27 -8.59 -39.49 -48.91
C LEU A 27 -7.32 -39.51 -48.05
N ARG A 28 -6.43 -38.54 -48.23
CA ARG A 28 -5.16 -38.44 -47.49
C ARG A 28 -4.96 -37.06 -46.88
N PRO A 29 -4.55 -36.95 -45.60
CA PRO A 29 -4.28 -35.65 -44.98
C PRO A 29 -2.93 -35.12 -45.47
N VAL A 30 -2.87 -33.83 -45.77
CA VAL A 30 -1.64 -33.14 -46.22
C VAL A 30 -0.96 -32.50 -45.00
N GLY A 31 -0.33 -33.36 -44.19
CA GLY A 31 0.52 -32.98 -43.05
C GLY A 31 -0.21 -32.48 -41.79
N ALA A 32 0.50 -32.48 -40.67
CA ALA A 32 0.01 -31.90 -39.41
C ALA A 32 0.13 -30.37 -39.42
N ARG A 33 -0.77 -29.69 -38.71
CA ARG A 33 -0.76 -28.23 -38.54
C ARG A 33 -0.63 -27.83 -37.08
N THR A 34 -0.13 -26.63 -36.83
CA THR A 34 -0.05 -26.04 -35.48
C THR A 34 -0.91 -24.79 -35.43
N ALA A 35 -1.58 -24.56 -34.29
CA ALA A 35 -2.43 -23.39 -34.08
C ALA A 35 -2.47 -22.98 -32.60
N ALA A 36 -2.64 -21.69 -32.33
CA ALA A 36 -2.86 -21.19 -30.97
C ALA A 36 -4.36 -21.23 -30.59
N PRO A 37 -4.70 -21.25 -29.29
CA PRO A 37 -6.09 -21.14 -28.84
C PRO A 37 -6.78 -19.89 -29.40
N GLY A 38 -7.97 -20.06 -29.98
CA GLY A 38 -8.75 -18.96 -30.58
C GLY A 38 -8.53 -18.73 -32.09
N ASP A 39 -7.43 -19.23 -32.65
CA ASP A 39 -7.11 -19.11 -34.08
C ASP A 39 -7.98 -20.04 -34.95
N TYR A 40 -8.05 -19.71 -36.25
CA TYR A 40 -8.56 -20.62 -37.28
C TYR A 40 -7.42 -21.45 -37.87
N VAL A 41 -7.59 -22.76 -37.89
CA VAL A 41 -6.67 -23.70 -38.53
C VAL A 41 -7.34 -24.33 -39.75
N THR A 42 -6.61 -24.40 -40.87
CA THR A 42 -7.08 -25.03 -42.10
C THR A 42 -6.25 -26.27 -42.42
N LEU A 43 -6.90 -27.42 -42.42
CA LEU A 43 -6.33 -28.70 -42.87
C LEU A 43 -6.68 -28.92 -44.34
N ALA A 44 -5.72 -29.44 -45.11
CA ALA A 44 -5.93 -29.83 -46.49
C ALA A 44 -5.96 -31.36 -46.59
N PHE A 45 -6.95 -31.89 -47.28
CA PHE A 45 -7.07 -33.31 -47.59
C PHE A 45 -6.99 -33.48 -49.10
N SER A 46 -6.00 -34.25 -49.56
CA SER A 46 -5.92 -34.68 -50.95
C SER A 46 -6.99 -35.74 -51.19
N VAL A 47 -7.80 -35.54 -52.22
CA VAL A 47 -8.89 -36.43 -52.61
C VAL A 47 -8.72 -36.85 -54.05
N GLU A 48 -8.79 -38.14 -54.32
CA GLU A 48 -8.77 -38.70 -55.67
C GLU A 48 -10.03 -39.55 -55.89
N GLY A 49 -10.80 -39.26 -56.95
CA GLY A 49 -12.06 -39.93 -57.25
C GLY A 49 -12.88 -39.21 -58.33
N HIS A 50 -14.03 -39.79 -58.70
CA HIS A 50 -14.93 -39.22 -59.71
C HIS A 50 -16.41 -39.14 -59.23
N GLY A 51 -17.07 -38.02 -59.56
CA GLY A 51 -18.49 -37.74 -59.34
C GLY A 51 -18.81 -36.84 -58.14
N ASP A 52 -20.10 -36.64 -57.87
CA ASP A 52 -20.60 -35.81 -56.77
C ASP A 52 -20.41 -36.47 -55.41
N LEU A 53 -19.58 -35.86 -54.56
CA LEU A 53 -19.26 -36.33 -53.21
C LEU A 53 -19.62 -35.29 -52.16
N ARG A 54 -20.22 -35.75 -51.05
CA ARG A 54 -20.48 -34.95 -49.85
C ARG A 54 -19.45 -35.26 -48.78
N PHE A 55 -18.70 -34.26 -48.35
CA PHE A 55 -17.73 -34.36 -47.28
C PHE A 55 -18.32 -33.82 -45.98
N ARG A 56 -18.20 -34.58 -44.89
CA ARG A 56 -18.60 -34.17 -43.53
C ARG A 56 -17.37 -34.12 -42.62
N VAL A 57 -17.25 -33.03 -41.87
CA VAL A 57 -16.16 -32.77 -40.93
C VAL A 57 -16.53 -33.32 -39.55
N GLU A 58 -15.66 -34.12 -38.96
CA GLU A 58 -15.74 -34.58 -37.58
C GLU A 58 -14.76 -33.76 -36.73
N ALA A 59 -15.30 -32.77 -36.00
CA ALA A 59 -14.52 -31.89 -35.14
C ALA A 59 -14.38 -32.47 -33.71
N PRO A 60 -13.24 -32.30 -33.05
CA PRO A 60 -13.08 -32.61 -31.62
C PRO A 60 -14.02 -31.80 -30.72
N GLU A 61 -14.25 -32.28 -29.50
CA GLU A 61 -15.14 -31.62 -28.53
C GLU A 61 -14.73 -30.15 -28.29
N GLY A 62 -15.69 -29.23 -28.46
CA GLY A 62 -15.49 -27.78 -28.31
C GLY A 62 -14.96 -27.05 -29.56
N TRP A 63 -14.51 -27.76 -30.60
CA TRP A 63 -14.00 -27.14 -31.84
C TRP A 63 -15.14 -26.82 -32.81
N GLN A 64 -15.05 -25.67 -33.47
CA GLN A 64 -16.11 -25.20 -34.38
C GLN A 64 -15.65 -25.23 -35.84
N PRO A 65 -16.14 -26.17 -36.67
CA PRO A 65 -15.85 -26.16 -38.10
C PRO A 65 -16.61 -25.01 -38.78
N LEU A 66 -15.92 -24.24 -39.64
CA LEU A 66 -16.55 -23.15 -40.41
C LEU A 66 -17.53 -23.67 -41.47
N ARG A 67 -17.24 -24.85 -42.03
CA ARG A 67 -18.13 -25.59 -42.94
C ARG A 67 -18.20 -27.05 -42.50
N PRO A 68 -19.24 -27.46 -41.76
CA PRO A 68 -19.36 -28.84 -41.29
C PRO A 68 -19.61 -29.83 -42.43
N GLU A 69 -20.18 -29.37 -43.55
CA GLU A 69 -20.38 -30.17 -44.76
C GLU A 69 -20.00 -29.39 -46.03
N GLN A 70 -19.49 -30.10 -47.03
CA GLN A 70 -19.15 -29.55 -48.35
C GLN A 70 -19.45 -30.56 -49.45
N ASN A 71 -20.15 -30.13 -50.50
CA ASN A 71 -20.35 -30.94 -51.71
C ASN A 71 -19.32 -30.53 -52.77
N LEU A 72 -18.72 -31.50 -53.45
CA LEU A 72 -17.77 -31.27 -54.53
C LEU A 72 -17.97 -32.32 -55.62
N ASN A 73 -18.10 -31.87 -56.87
CA ASN A 73 -18.02 -32.75 -58.03
C ASN A 73 -16.53 -32.89 -58.41
N LEU A 74 -16.01 -34.13 -58.35
CA LEU A 74 -14.60 -34.42 -58.59
C LEU A 74 -14.40 -35.11 -59.94
N GLU A 75 -13.38 -34.68 -60.69
CA GLU A 75 -12.96 -35.26 -61.97
C GLU A 75 -11.48 -35.66 -61.93
N GLY A 76 -11.09 -36.56 -61.02
CA GLY A 76 -9.72 -37.03 -60.86
C GLY A 76 -9.14 -36.65 -59.50
N GLN A 77 -8.17 -35.73 -59.46
CA GLN A 77 -7.53 -35.27 -58.21
C GLN A 77 -8.01 -33.88 -57.79
N GLY A 78 -8.28 -33.71 -56.49
CA GLY A 78 -8.70 -32.46 -55.87
C GLY A 78 -8.18 -32.30 -54.46
N THR A 79 -8.47 -31.15 -53.83
CA THR A 79 -8.12 -30.87 -52.44
C THR A 79 -9.33 -30.29 -51.72
N VAL A 80 -9.66 -30.86 -50.55
CA VAL A 80 -10.70 -30.37 -49.66
C VAL A 80 -10.04 -29.64 -48.50
N TYR A 81 -10.45 -28.39 -48.27
CA TYR A 81 -9.96 -27.57 -47.16
C TYR A 81 -10.96 -27.56 -46.02
N VAL A 82 -10.50 -27.96 -44.84
CA VAL A 82 -11.30 -28.00 -43.62
C VAL A 82 -10.76 -26.95 -42.66
N SER A 83 -11.50 -25.86 -42.49
CA SER A 83 -11.15 -24.79 -41.55
C SER A 83 -11.98 -24.90 -40.26
N LEU A 84 -11.31 -24.95 -39.11
CA LEU A 84 -11.95 -24.99 -37.80
C LEU A 84 -11.34 -23.95 -36.87
N ARG A 85 -12.13 -23.48 -35.91
CA ARG A 85 -11.65 -22.61 -34.83
C ARG A 85 -11.22 -23.42 -33.62
N VAL A 86 -10.02 -23.15 -33.12
CA VAL A 86 -9.47 -23.78 -31.91
C VAL A 86 -10.12 -23.18 -30.66
N PRO A 87 -10.55 -23.99 -29.67
CA PRO A 87 -11.11 -23.48 -28.41
C PRO A 87 -10.11 -22.62 -27.63
N TYR A 88 -10.59 -21.56 -26.98
CA TYR A 88 -9.76 -20.68 -26.15
C TYR A 88 -9.12 -21.37 -24.94
N GLY A 89 -9.71 -22.46 -24.43
CA GLY A 89 -9.18 -23.24 -23.30
C GLY A 89 -8.27 -24.41 -23.69
N ALA A 90 -7.85 -24.51 -24.97
CA ALA A 90 -7.07 -25.64 -25.45
C ALA A 90 -5.65 -25.65 -24.84
N ARG A 91 -5.31 -26.72 -24.11
CA ARG A 91 -4.01 -26.88 -23.44
C ARG A 91 -2.88 -27.07 -24.45
N ALA A 92 -1.73 -26.46 -24.17
CA ALA A 92 -0.52 -26.61 -24.98
C ALA A 92 -0.08 -28.08 -25.10
N GLY A 93 0.42 -28.47 -26.27
CA GLY A 93 0.94 -29.83 -26.51
C GLY A 93 -0.12 -30.90 -26.78
N LEU A 94 -1.42 -30.59 -26.68
CA LEU A 94 -2.50 -31.49 -27.09
C LEU A 94 -2.49 -31.69 -28.62
N GLU A 95 -2.58 -32.94 -29.08
CA GLU A 95 -2.77 -33.29 -30.49
C GLU A 95 -4.23 -33.66 -30.74
N ALA A 96 -4.93 -32.83 -31.51
CA ALA A 96 -6.33 -33.03 -31.85
C ALA A 96 -6.46 -33.63 -33.25
N ASN A 97 -7.22 -34.73 -33.37
CA ASN A 97 -7.51 -35.38 -34.65
C ASN A 97 -8.81 -34.83 -35.22
N VAL A 98 -8.75 -34.26 -36.43
CA VAL A 98 -9.93 -33.79 -37.17
C VAL A 98 -10.23 -34.80 -38.27
N GLY A 99 -11.41 -35.41 -38.21
CA GLY A 99 -11.86 -36.37 -39.20
C GLY A 99 -12.53 -35.70 -40.40
N LEU A 100 -12.37 -36.30 -41.58
CA LEU A 100 -13.10 -35.96 -42.80
C LEU A 100 -13.64 -37.25 -43.41
N THR A 101 -14.95 -37.30 -43.66
CA THR A 101 -15.62 -38.47 -44.24
C THR A 101 -16.34 -38.08 -45.52
N ALA A 102 -16.08 -38.82 -46.61
CA ALA A 102 -16.75 -38.66 -47.90
C ALA A 102 -17.92 -39.64 -48.03
N TRP A 103 -19.04 -39.14 -48.52
CA TRP A 103 -20.27 -39.85 -48.79
C TRP A 103 -20.65 -39.68 -50.25
N LYS A 104 -21.09 -40.77 -50.89
CA LYS A 104 -21.69 -40.76 -52.23
C LYS A 104 -23.13 -41.26 -52.06
N ALA A 105 -24.10 -40.39 -52.32
CA ALA A 105 -25.47 -40.55 -51.82
C ALA A 105 -25.48 -40.83 -50.30
N ASP A 106 -25.97 -42.00 -49.86
CA ASP A 106 -26.06 -42.39 -48.43
C ASP A 106 -25.01 -43.44 -48.02
N GLN A 107 -24.00 -43.72 -48.86
CA GLN A 107 -22.94 -44.67 -48.54
C GLN A 107 -21.62 -43.94 -48.26
N MET A 108 -20.99 -44.25 -47.12
CA MET A 108 -19.66 -43.77 -46.78
C MET A 108 -18.64 -44.44 -47.71
N VAL A 109 -17.90 -43.65 -48.47
CA VAL A 109 -16.95 -44.13 -49.48
C VAL A 109 -15.48 -43.98 -49.07
N ALA A 110 -15.16 -43.06 -48.16
CA ALA A 110 -13.81 -42.93 -47.59
C ALA A 110 -13.78 -42.06 -46.32
N LYS A 111 -12.81 -42.31 -45.43
CA LYS A 111 -12.59 -41.54 -44.19
C LYS A 111 -11.10 -41.35 -43.94
N SER A 112 -10.72 -40.18 -43.44
CA SER A 112 -9.34 -39.83 -43.11
C SER A 112 -9.29 -38.82 -41.97
N SER A 113 -8.14 -38.64 -41.32
CA SER A 113 -7.98 -37.69 -40.21
C SER A 113 -6.68 -36.90 -40.32
N GLY A 114 -6.75 -35.58 -40.14
CA GLY A 114 -5.60 -34.70 -40.03
C GLY A 114 -5.31 -34.32 -38.58
N GLN A 115 -4.05 -34.04 -38.27
CA GLN A 115 -3.61 -33.68 -36.90
C GLN A 115 -3.40 -32.17 -36.75
N VAL A 116 -3.89 -31.63 -35.65
CA VAL A 116 -3.61 -30.25 -35.20
C VAL A 116 -2.95 -30.28 -33.83
N ARG A 117 -1.73 -29.72 -33.71
CA ARG A 117 -1.01 -29.58 -32.44
C ARG A 117 -1.18 -28.17 -31.87
N ILE A 118 -1.59 -28.06 -30.62
CA ILE A 118 -1.82 -26.77 -29.96
C ILE A 118 -0.51 -26.13 -29.52
N LYS A 119 -0.27 -24.88 -29.95
CA LYS A 119 0.92 -24.09 -29.60
C LYS A 119 0.86 -23.63 -28.14
N ALA A 120 2.01 -23.64 -27.48
CA ALA A 120 2.18 -23.01 -26.17
C ALA A 120 2.09 -21.48 -26.30
N VAL A 121 1.25 -20.87 -25.49
CA VAL A 121 1.10 -19.42 -25.33
C VAL A 121 1.41 -19.11 -23.88
N HIS A 122 2.42 -18.29 -23.65
CA HIS A 122 2.83 -17.80 -22.34
C HIS A 122 2.36 -16.36 -22.19
N ALA A 123 1.58 -16.08 -21.15
CA ALA A 123 1.10 -14.74 -20.85
C ALA A 123 0.83 -14.63 -19.36
N ALA A 124 1.07 -13.44 -18.80
CA ALA A 124 0.89 -13.16 -17.39
C ALA A 124 0.08 -11.88 -17.21
N GLU A 125 -0.75 -11.84 -16.19
CA GLU A 125 -1.37 -10.63 -15.68
C GLU A 125 -0.84 -10.39 -14.28
N LEU A 126 -0.44 -9.14 -14.02
CA LEU A 126 0.04 -8.69 -12.72
C LEU A 126 -0.81 -7.50 -12.30
N ASN A 127 -1.63 -7.70 -11.26
CA ASN A 127 -2.48 -6.67 -10.71
C ASN A 127 -1.89 -6.20 -9.38
N VAL A 128 -1.61 -4.90 -9.33
CA VAL A 128 -1.00 -4.22 -8.19
C VAL A 128 -1.89 -3.02 -7.85
N PRO A 129 -2.15 -2.72 -6.57
CA PRO A 129 -2.85 -1.51 -6.20
C PRO A 129 -2.16 -0.26 -6.77
N GLU A 130 -2.87 0.52 -7.59
CA GLU A 130 -2.28 1.69 -8.28
C GLU A 130 -1.88 2.79 -7.30
N GLN A 131 -2.71 3.01 -6.26
CA GLN A 131 -2.46 4.01 -5.23
C GLN A 131 -2.73 3.42 -3.84
N LEU A 132 -1.74 3.55 -2.95
CA LEU A 132 -1.77 3.09 -1.57
C LEU A 132 -1.48 4.25 -0.63
N PHE A 133 -1.95 4.13 0.61
CA PHE A 133 -1.65 5.07 1.68
C PHE A 133 -0.92 4.32 2.80
N GLY A 134 0.26 4.82 3.16
CA GLY A 134 1.09 4.25 4.23
C GLY A 134 1.29 5.25 5.36
N GLU A 135 1.47 4.75 6.59
CA GLU A 135 1.90 5.59 7.70
C GLU A 135 3.43 5.77 7.66
N ALA A 136 3.88 7.00 7.86
CA ALA A 136 5.31 7.32 7.82
C ALA A 136 6.07 6.50 8.87
N ASN A 137 7.09 5.75 8.43
CA ASN A 137 7.97 4.90 9.25
C ASN A 137 7.36 3.59 9.77
N GLU A 138 6.17 3.22 9.32
CA GLU A 138 5.60 1.90 9.58
C GLU A 138 5.75 0.98 8.35
N PRO A 139 6.00 -0.34 8.55
CA PRO A 139 5.95 -1.30 7.46
C PRO A 139 4.57 -1.29 6.79
N LEU A 140 4.55 -1.08 5.48
CA LEU A 140 3.32 -1.16 4.70
C LEU A 140 3.23 -2.53 4.03
N THR A 141 2.21 -3.32 4.36
CA THR A 141 1.95 -4.63 3.74
C THR A 141 0.71 -4.59 2.86
N TYR A 142 0.82 -5.05 1.61
CA TYR A 142 -0.30 -5.17 0.68
C TYR A 142 -0.14 -6.36 -0.28
N PRO A 143 -1.25 -6.96 -0.74
CA PRO A 143 -1.20 -8.05 -1.70
C PRO A 143 -1.00 -7.54 -3.14
N ILE A 144 -0.28 -8.32 -3.93
CA ILE A 144 -0.28 -8.26 -5.39
C ILE A 144 -0.77 -9.58 -5.96
N PHE A 145 -1.40 -9.55 -7.12
CA PHE A 145 -2.00 -10.73 -7.74
C PHE A 145 -1.30 -11.06 -9.06
N VAL A 146 -0.84 -12.31 -9.19
CA VAL A 146 -0.19 -12.83 -10.39
C VAL A 146 -1.10 -13.89 -10.97
N ARG A 147 -1.46 -13.76 -12.25
CA ARG A 147 -2.33 -14.72 -12.94
C ARG A 147 -1.69 -15.23 -14.21
N ASN A 148 -1.78 -16.54 -14.44
CA ASN A 148 -1.36 -17.16 -15.68
C ASN A 148 -2.46 -17.00 -16.75
N LEU A 149 -2.21 -16.20 -17.79
CA LEU A 149 -3.09 -16.08 -18.96
C LEU A 149 -2.69 -17.01 -20.10
N GLY A 150 -1.59 -17.76 -19.94
CA GLY A 150 -1.16 -18.77 -20.88
C GLY A 150 -2.03 -20.02 -20.86
N ASN A 151 -1.77 -20.93 -21.80
CA ASN A 151 -2.48 -22.21 -21.93
C ASN A 151 -1.66 -23.43 -21.46
N GLU A 152 -0.58 -23.19 -20.74
CA GLU A 152 0.26 -24.20 -20.08
C GLU A 152 0.58 -23.77 -18.63
N ARG A 153 0.87 -24.74 -17.75
CA ARG A 153 1.41 -24.48 -16.42
C ARG A 153 2.76 -23.78 -16.54
N ASP A 154 2.91 -22.65 -15.87
CA ASP A 154 4.11 -21.81 -15.95
C ASP A 154 4.54 -21.31 -14.57
N THR A 155 5.82 -20.97 -14.43
CA THR A 155 6.39 -20.40 -13.22
C THR A 155 6.79 -18.97 -13.50
N PHE A 156 6.23 -18.04 -12.73
CA PHE A 156 6.53 -16.62 -12.85
C PHE A 156 7.54 -16.20 -11.78
N ALA A 157 8.69 -15.70 -12.20
CA ALA A 157 9.67 -15.06 -11.33
C ALA A 157 9.22 -13.62 -11.03
N LEU A 158 9.26 -13.24 -9.77
CA LEU A 158 8.81 -11.94 -9.27
C LEU A 158 10.01 -11.12 -8.82
N SER A 159 10.10 -9.88 -9.28
CA SER A 159 11.14 -8.94 -8.88
C SER A 159 10.60 -7.51 -8.81
N THR A 160 11.31 -6.67 -8.06
CA THR A 160 11.06 -5.23 -8.00
C THR A 160 12.20 -4.49 -8.68
N VAL A 161 11.90 -3.39 -9.37
CA VAL A 161 12.91 -2.54 -10.03
C VAL A 161 13.07 -1.25 -9.23
N ASP A 162 14.33 -0.93 -8.90
CA ASP A 162 14.79 0.41 -8.51
C ASP A 162 14.00 1.07 -7.37
N SER A 163 14.02 0.45 -6.18
CA SER A 163 13.43 1.02 -4.97
C SER A 163 14.52 1.49 -4.01
N ALA A 164 14.43 2.73 -3.56
CA ALA A 164 15.25 3.28 -2.47
C ALA A 164 14.96 2.63 -1.11
N TYR A 165 13.87 1.87 -1.01
CA TYR A 165 13.42 1.16 0.19
C TYR A 165 13.55 -0.36 0.04
N GLU A 166 13.72 -1.05 1.16
CA GLU A 166 13.77 -2.50 1.20
C GLU A 166 12.35 -3.07 1.02
N ILE A 167 12.13 -3.80 -0.06
CA ILE A 167 10.85 -4.44 -0.37
C ILE A 167 11.01 -5.95 -0.19
N VAL A 168 10.17 -6.52 0.67
CA VAL A 168 10.14 -7.95 0.96
C VAL A 168 8.90 -8.55 0.30
N LEU A 169 9.11 -9.50 -0.60
CA LEU A 169 8.04 -10.33 -1.16
C LEU A 169 7.91 -11.62 -0.33
N SER A 170 6.68 -12.06 -0.03
CA SER A 170 6.45 -13.32 0.70
C SER A 170 6.95 -14.55 -0.06
N THR A 171 7.04 -14.46 -1.39
CA THR A 171 7.69 -15.43 -2.26
C THR A 171 8.26 -14.70 -3.49
N ARG A 172 9.35 -15.21 -4.05
CA ARG A 172 10.01 -14.65 -5.25
C ARG A 172 9.62 -15.36 -6.55
N SER A 173 8.83 -16.43 -6.46
CA SER A 173 8.26 -17.09 -7.62
C SER A 173 6.93 -17.76 -7.27
N VAL A 174 6.07 -17.91 -8.29
CA VAL A 174 4.79 -18.60 -8.17
C VAL A 174 4.60 -19.51 -9.39
N THR A 175 4.22 -20.77 -9.14
CA THR A 175 3.89 -21.74 -10.19
C THR A 175 2.38 -21.81 -10.32
N LEU A 176 1.85 -21.58 -11.52
CA LEU A 176 0.42 -21.41 -11.76
C LEU A 176 -0.06 -22.24 -12.96
N ASP A 177 -1.17 -22.94 -12.80
CA ASP A 177 -1.93 -23.54 -13.89
C ASP A 177 -2.63 -22.46 -14.75
N PRO A 178 -2.99 -22.77 -16.02
CA PRO A 178 -3.73 -21.84 -16.89
C PRO A 178 -4.98 -21.25 -16.20
N GLY A 179 -5.04 -19.93 -16.09
CA GLY A 179 -6.13 -19.18 -15.45
C GLY A 179 -6.02 -19.04 -13.93
N GLU A 180 -5.10 -19.74 -13.27
CA GLU A 180 -4.87 -19.70 -11.83
C GLU A 180 -4.25 -18.36 -11.41
N THR A 181 -4.63 -17.85 -10.23
CA THR A 181 -4.14 -16.60 -9.65
C THR A 181 -3.51 -16.86 -8.30
N ALA A 182 -2.28 -16.39 -8.09
CA ALA A 182 -1.61 -16.40 -6.80
C ALA A 182 -1.59 -15.00 -6.18
N THR A 183 -1.70 -14.96 -4.85
CA THR A 183 -1.54 -13.73 -4.06
C THR A 183 -0.16 -13.72 -3.43
N VAL A 184 0.59 -12.63 -3.61
CA VAL A 184 1.90 -12.44 -3.00
C VAL A 184 1.84 -11.21 -2.10
N GLN A 185 2.24 -11.37 -0.83
CA GLN A 185 2.28 -10.25 0.10
C GLN A 185 3.57 -9.47 -0.13
N VAL A 186 3.42 -8.16 -0.33
CA VAL A 186 4.52 -7.21 -0.42
C VAL A 186 4.59 -6.47 0.89
N THR A 187 5.77 -6.44 1.52
CA THR A 187 6.04 -5.59 2.69
C THR A 187 7.10 -4.58 2.32
N VAL A 188 6.75 -3.30 2.41
CA VAL A 188 7.68 -2.18 2.23
C VAL A 188 8.22 -1.80 3.59
N LEU A 189 9.53 -1.90 3.77
CA LEU A 189 10.22 -1.52 5.01
C LEU A 189 10.85 -0.13 4.82
N PRO A 190 10.31 0.91 5.46
CA PRO A 190 10.90 2.24 5.39
C PRO A 190 12.29 2.28 6.06
N ARG A 191 13.33 2.72 5.34
CA ARG A 191 14.66 3.01 5.89
C ARG A 191 14.81 4.53 6.01
N GLY A 192 14.76 5.06 7.23
CA GLY A 192 14.82 6.50 7.50
C GLY A 192 13.44 7.14 7.69
N ARG A 193 13.40 8.46 7.98
CA ARG A 193 12.17 9.22 8.22
C ARG A 193 11.47 9.53 6.88
N VAL A 194 10.28 8.98 6.65
CA VAL A 194 9.47 9.27 5.45
C VAL A 194 8.69 10.58 5.66
N GLU A 195 8.83 11.55 4.76
CA GLU A 195 8.15 12.85 4.82
C GLU A 195 6.65 12.75 4.50
N ASN A 196 5.83 13.64 5.06
CA ASN A 196 4.40 13.68 4.77
C ASN A 196 4.13 14.08 3.31
N GLY A 197 3.33 13.29 2.60
CA GLY A 197 3.08 13.46 1.16
C GLY A 197 4.14 12.82 0.27
N TYR A 198 5.16 12.16 0.82
CA TYR A 198 6.15 11.43 0.04
C TYR A 198 5.50 10.31 -0.78
N ARG A 199 5.78 10.30 -2.09
CA ARG A 199 5.25 9.34 -3.07
C ARG A 199 6.33 8.32 -3.40
N LEU A 200 6.19 7.11 -2.87
CA LEU A 200 7.04 5.98 -3.24
C LEU A 200 6.44 5.28 -4.45
N LEU A 201 7.15 5.30 -5.58
CA LEU A 201 6.81 4.47 -6.73
C LEU A 201 7.57 3.15 -6.69
N VAL A 202 6.85 2.04 -6.86
CA VAL A 202 7.41 0.69 -6.95
C VAL A 202 6.97 0.04 -8.24
N TYR A 203 7.94 -0.48 -9.01
CA TYR A 203 7.67 -1.29 -10.20
C TYR A 203 7.86 -2.77 -9.89
N PHE A 204 6.82 -3.56 -10.13
CA PHE A 204 6.83 -5.00 -10.00
C PHE A 204 6.90 -5.65 -11.37
N ASN A 205 7.73 -6.68 -11.51
CA ASN A 205 7.81 -7.49 -12.71
C ASN A 205 7.39 -8.93 -12.38
N ALA A 206 6.60 -9.52 -13.27
CA ALA A 206 6.39 -10.96 -13.35
C ALA A 206 6.89 -11.46 -14.71
N VAL A 207 7.83 -12.39 -14.70
CA VAL A 207 8.47 -12.93 -15.91
C VAL A 207 8.28 -14.44 -15.95
N SER A 208 7.71 -14.97 -17.03
CA SER A 208 7.65 -16.42 -17.25
C SER A 208 9.06 -17.01 -17.34
N GLN A 209 9.29 -18.10 -16.61
CA GLN A 209 10.54 -18.86 -16.69
C GLN A 209 10.63 -19.74 -17.95
N ARG A 210 9.51 -20.02 -18.62
CA ARG A 210 9.47 -20.79 -19.86
C ARG A 210 9.63 -19.92 -21.10
N ASP A 211 9.08 -18.70 -21.09
CA ASP A 211 9.24 -17.71 -22.15
C ASP A 211 9.49 -16.31 -21.57
N PRO A 212 10.77 -15.87 -21.48
CA PRO A 212 11.13 -14.55 -20.95
C PRO A 212 10.57 -13.35 -21.72
N SER A 213 9.97 -13.56 -22.90
CA SER A 213 9.24 -12.52 -23.64
C SER A 213 7.85 -12.26 -23.03
N ALA A 214 7.27 -13.25 -22.37
CA ALA A 214 6.05 -13.11 -21.56
C ALA A 214 6.39 -12.48 -20.20
N ARG A 215 6.61 -11.17 -20.22
CA ARG A 215 6.82 -10.32 -19.05
C ARG A 215 5.68 -9.32 -18.92
N VAL A 216 5.26 -9.06 -17.69
CA VAL A 216 4.32 -8.01 -17.36
C VAL A 216 4.91 -7.15 -16.23
N GLN A 217 4.77 -5.84 -16.37
CA GLN A 217 5.19 -4.87 -15.38
C GLN A 217 3.97 -4.10 -14.90
N ALA A 218 3.87 -3.89 -13.59
CA ALA A 218 2.84 -3.10 -12.95
C ALA A 218 3.47 -2.12 -11.95
N ARG A 219 2.82 -0.98 -11.74
CA ARG A 219 3.30 0.07 -10.84
C ARG A 219 2.37 0.22 -9.64
N SER A 220 2.95 0.53 -8.49
CA SER A 220 2.23 1.02 -7.32
C SER A 220 2.79 2.36 -6.90
N GLU A 221 1.93 3.31 -6.56
CA GLU A 221 2.30 4.55 -5.89
C GLU A 221 1.80 4.51 -4.45
N THR A 222 2.70 4.58 -3.48
CA THR A 222 2.35 4.75 -2.07
C THR A 222 2.54 6.19 -1.66
N VAL A 223 1.46 6.85 -1.24
CA VAL A 223 1.51 8.18 -0.61
C VAL A 223 1.61 7.97 0.89
N TYR A 224 2.75 8.31 1.47
CA TYR A 224 2.91 8.28 2.93
C TYR A 224 2.31 9.53 3.55
N THR A 225 1.43 9.34 4.53
CA THR A 225 0.78 10.45 5.24
C THR A 225 0.98 10.28 6.74
N ASP A 226 1.30 11.37 7.44
CA ASP A 226 1.37 11.36 8.91
C ASP A 226 -0.04 11.52 9.49
N ARG A 227 -0.61 10.44 10.07
CA ARG A 227 -1.94 10.50 10.71
C ARG A 227 -2.00 11.47 11.89
N ARG A 228 -0.87 11.82 12.53
CA ARG A 228 -0.88 12.82 13.61
C ARG A 228 -1.21 14.22 13.08
N ARG A 229 -0.78 14.56 11.86
CA ARG A 229 -1.15 15.80 11.16
C ARG A 229 -2.48 15.75 10.42
N GLN A 230 -3.08 14.57 10.20
CA GLN A 230 -4.43 14.50 9.63
C GLN A 230 -5.53 14.58 10.71
N ALA A 231 -5.26 14.09 11.94
CA ALA A 231 -6.17 14.29 13.06
C ALA A 231 -6.22 15.75 13.52
N GLN A 232 -5.12 16.48 13.35
CA GLN A 232 -5.02 17.92 13.53
C GLN A 232 -5.05 18.58 12.15
N GLY A 233 -6.23 18.83 11.57
CA GLY A 233 -6.37 19.34 10.19
C GLY A 233 -5.35 20.44 9.84
N GLU A 234 -4.92 20.49 8.57
CA GLU A 234 -3.81 21.28 7.96
C GLU A 234 -3.70 22.78 8.33
N ASN A 235 -4.53 23.30 9.23
CA ASN A 235 -4.54 24.66 9.74
C ASN A 235 -4.58 24.77 11.28
N GLN A 236 -4.36 23.68 12.05
CA GLN A 236 -4.22 23.77 13.50
C GLN A 236 -2.86 24.38 13.86
N ARG A 237 -2.89 25.37 14.75
CA ARG A 237 -1.67 26.00 15.27
C ARG A 237 -0.82 24.94 15.97
N PRO A 238 0.53 25.00 15.93
CA PRO A 238 1.37 24.13 16.75
C PRO A 238 0.90 24.16 18.21
N GLN A 239 0.75 22.99 18.83
CA GLN A 239 0.26 22.86 20.20
C GLN A 239 1.23 22.09 21.08
N LEU A 240 1.36 22.55 22.32
CA LEU A 240 2.04 21.86 23.41
C LEU A 240 1.03 21.34 24.41
N SER A 241 1.36 20.22 25.05
CA SER A 241 0.59 19.63 26.15
C SER A 241 1.48 19.55 27.37
N PHE A 242 1.11 20.27 28.42
CA PHE A 242 1.71 20.11 29.74
C PHE A 242 0.94 19.03 30.49
N SER A 243 1.64 18.01 30.97
CA SER A 243 1.09 16.96 31.82
C SER A 243 1.82 16.90 33.14
N ILE A 244 1.09 16.78 34.24
CA ILE A 244 1.67 16.52 35.56
C ILE A 244 0.98 15.29 36.16
N THR A 245 1.79 14.28 36.48
CA THR A 245 1.31 13.12 37.24
C THR A 245 1.71 13.28 38.70
N LEU A 246 0.72 13.30 39.57
CA LEU A 246 0.89 13.28 41.01
C LEU A 246 0.49 11.91 41.51
N GLY A 247 1.20 11.35 42.47
CA GLY A 247 0.72 10.15 43.11
C GLY A 247 1.20 9.96 44.54
N LEU A 248 0.42 9.18 45.26
CA LEU A 248 0.67 8.74 46.62
C LEU A 248 0.82 7.22 46.59
N GLU A 249 1.85 6.72 47.24
CA GLU A 249 2.09 5.29 47.40
C GLU A 249 2.32 4.96 48.87
N GLY A 250 1.48 4.08 49.41
CA GLY A 250 1.65 3.54 50.75
C GLY A 250 1.93 2.07 50.67
N ALA A 251 2.91 1.58 51.43
CA ALA A 251 2.98 0.18 51.76
C ALA A 251 3.15 -0.02 53.28
N LEU A 252 2.50 -1.07 53.79
CA LEU A 252 2.58 -1.45 55.19
C LEU A 252 2.86 -2.94 55.25
N ARG A 253 3.99 -3.31 55.86
CA ARG A 253 4.35 -4.69 56.16
C ARG A 253 4.24 -4.92 57.66
N LEU A 254 3.42 -5.87 58.07
CA LEU A 254 3.30 -6.35 59.44
C LEU A 254 3.90 -7.76 59.49
N GLU A 255 4.93 -7.97 60.29
CA GLU A 255 5.58 -9.28 60.46
C GLU A 255 5.84 -9.53 61.96
N GLY A 256 5.05 -10.39 62.58
CA GLY A 256 5.07 -10.56 64.04
C GLY A 256 4.64 -9.27 64.75
N ASP A 257 5.46 -8.79 65.70
CA ASP A 257 5.24 -7.51 66.40
C ASP A 257 5.86 -6.31 65.66
N GLU A 258 6.56 -6.53 64.54
CA GLU A 258 7.19 -5.46 63.75
C GLU A 258 6.24 -4.93 62.67
N ALA A 259 5.98 -3.62 62.71
CA ALA A 259 5.25 -2.90 61.68
C ALA A 259 6.21 -1.94 60.94
N VAL A 260 6.45 -2.21 59.66
CA VAL A 260 7.27 -1.37 58.79
C VAL A 260 6.36 -0.79 57.71
N GLY A 261 6.08 0.50 57.81
CA GLY A 261 5.29 1.23 56.84
C GLY A 261 6.12 2.30 56.14
N ASN A 262 5.84 2.52 54.87
CA ASN A 262 6.30 3.68 54.12
C ASN A 262 5.13 4.37 53.43
N LEU A 263 5.14 5.70 53.46
CA LEU A 263 4.23 6.53 52.70
C LEU A 263 5.09 7.47 51.86
N GLY A 264 5.08 7.22 50.57
CA GLY A 264 5.77 8.02 49.58
C GLY A 264 4.79 8.81 48.71
N TYR A 265 5.32 9.82 48.04
CA TYR A 265 4.67 10.51 46.94
C TYR A 265 5.61 10.55 45.74
N PHE A 266 5.02 10.75 44.56
CA PHE A 266 5.78 11.04 43.35
C PHE A 266 5.13 12.15 42.54
N VAL A 267 5.97 12.95 41.89
CA VAL A 267 5.57 14.03 40.98
C VAL A 267 6.35 13.89 39.68
N GLU A 268 5.64 13.87 38.56
CA GLU A 268 6.22 13.68 37.23
C GLU A 268 5.62 14.69 36.24
N PRO A 269 6.26 15.88 36.09
CA PRO A 269 5.88 16.87 35.10
C PRO A 269 6.52 16.57 33.75
N ALA A 270 5.75 16.77 32.68
CA ALA A 270 6.21 16.67 31.31
C ALA A 270 5.51 17.71 30.43
N LEU A 271 6.19 18.13 29.38
CA LEU A 271 5.73 19.04 28.34
C LEU A 271 6.08 18.38 27.01
N ARG A 272 5.11 18.23 26.12
CA ARG A 272 5.31 17.58 24.82
C ARG A 272 4.42 18.17 23.75
N GLY A 273 4.88 18.20 22.51
CA GLY A 273 4.07 18.59 21.36
C GLY A 273 4.88 19.31 20.28
N ASP A 274 4.19 20.10 19.48
CA ASP A 274 4.76 20.78 18.33
C ASP A 274 5.29 22.15 18.74
N LEU A 275 6.60 22.34 18.53
CA LEU A 275 7.24 23.64 18.73
C LEU A 275 6.99 24.55 17.53
N SER A 276 6.84 23.96 16.33
CA SER A 276 6.53 24.61 15.06
C SER A 276 6.01 23.55 14.07
N ASP A 277 5.72 23.93 12.82
CA ASP A 277 5.36 22.94 11.79
C ASP A 277 6.59 22.14 11.29
N PHE A 278 7.79 22.45 11.78
CA PHE A 278 9.06 21.83 11.38
C PHE A 278 9.76 21.09 12.53
N ALA A 279 9.37 21.35 13.78
CA ALA A 279 10.00 20.76 14.95
C ALA A 279 9.00 20.43 16.06
N SER A 280 9.24 19.29 16.72
CA SER A 280 8.53 18.86 17.91
C SER A 280 9.49 18.81 19.10
N GLY A 281 8.95 19.01 20.29
CA GLY A 281 9.71 19.07 21.53
C GLY A 281 9.10 18.20 22.61
N GLU A 282 9.96 17.65 23.45
CA GLU A 282 9.58 17.05 24.73
C GLU A 282 10.55 17.54 25.81
N ALA A 283 10.02 17.85 26.99
CA ALA A 283 10.78 18.19 28.17
C ALA A 283 10.05 17.64 29.39
N GLY A 284 10.71 16.86 30.23
CA GLY A 284 10.08 16.29 31.41
C GLY A 284 11.11 15.91 32.47
N LEU A 285 10.65 15.84 33.70
CA LEU A 285 11.41 15.27 34.81
C LEU A 285 10.88 13.86 35.03
N GLY A 286 11.79 12.88 35.17
CA GLY A 286 11.41 11.58 35.70
C GLY A 286 10.73 11.72 37.07
N PRO A 287 10.06 10.67 37.58
CA PRO A 287 9.29 10.75 38.80
C PRO A 287 10.18 11.17 39.97
N VAL A 288 9.93 12.37 40.50
CA VAL A 288 10.58 12.86 41.72
C VAL A 288 9.86 12.20 42.88
N ARG A 289 10.57 11.33 43.60
CA ARG A 289 10.01 10.56 44.71
C ARG A 289 10.50 11.09 46.04
N GLY A 290 9.61 11.07 47.03
CA GLY A 290 9.94 11.41 48.40
C GLY A 290 9.00 10.76 49.39
N ASP A 291 9.42 10.74 50.64
CA ASP A 291 8.60 10.39 51.80
C ASP A 291 8.77 11.43 52.92
N LEU A 292 8.16 11.18 54.08
CA LEU A 292 8.23 12.10 55.23
C LEU A 292 9.64 12.26 55.83
N GLN A 293 10.54 11.30 55.61
CA GLN A 293 11.90 11.32 56.13
C GLN A 293 12.89 11.88 55.11
N GLN A 294 12.68 11.59 53.83
CA GLN A 294 13.46 12.05 52.69
C GLN A 294 12.53 12.61 51.61
N PRO A 295 12.14 13.89 51.68
CA PRO A 295 11.21 14.52 50.72
C PRO A 295 11.72 14.54 49.27
N LEU A 296 13.02 14.37 49.07
CA LEU A 296 13.68 14.30 47.76
C LEU A 296 14.65 13.10 47.74
N ALA A 297 14.12 11.91 48.01
CA ALA A 297 14.92 10.67 48.04
C ALA A 297 15.56 10.37 46.67
N ASP A 298 14.86 10.70 45.58
CA ASP A 298 15.32 10.50 44.21
C ASP A 298 14.99 11.72 43.32
N PHE A 299 16.03 12.32 42.74
CA PHE A 299 15.85 13.35 41.72
C PHE A 299 15.70 12.65 40.36
N GLY A 300 14.49 12.71 39.81
CA GLY A 300 14.21 12.15 38.50
C GLY A 300 15.11 12.74 37.41
N ILE A 301 15.36 11.96 36.36
CA ILE A 301 16.18 12.41 35.23
C ILE A 301 15.42 13.50 34.47
N LEU A 302 15.97 14.70 34.37
CA LEU A 302 15.52 15.71 33.41
C LEU A 302 15.84 15.22 32.01
N ARG A 303 14.83 15.13 31.15
CA ARG A 303 14.98 14.80 29.74
C ARG A 303 14.39 15.94 28.93
N ALA A 304 15.16 16.46 27.99
CA ALA A 304 14.67 17.39 26.99
C ALA A 304 15.16 16.93 25.62
N ALA A 305 14.29 16.95 24.63
CA ALA A 305 14.65 16.64 23.26
C ALA A 305 13.85 17.50 22.28
N VAL A 306 14.52 17.88 21.19
CA VAL A 306 13.91 18.52 20.04
C VAL A 306 14.18 17.67 18.83
N ARG A 307 13.14 17.42 18.04
CA ARG A 307 13.20 16.62 16.81
C ARG A 307 12.65 17.44 15.65
N ALA A 308 13.50 17.68 14.66
CA ALA A 308 13.18 18.25 13.36
C ALA A 308 13.62 17.28 12.24
N ASP A 309 13.35 17.62 10.98
CA ASP A 309 13.64 16.72 9.85
C ASP A 309 15.13 16.60 9.56
N GLN A 310 15.85 17.73 9.61
CA GLN A 310 17.27 17.79 9.32
C GLN A 310 18.14 17.72 10.58
N TRP A 311 17.56 17.83 11.77
CA TRP A 311 18.34 17.76 12.99
C TRP A 311 17.54 17.27 14.19
N ASN A 312 18.25 16.71 15.17
CA ASN A 312 17.72 16.45 16.49
C ASN A 312 18.75 16.89 17.53
N ALA A 313 18.25 17.20 18.73
CA ALA A 313 19.08 17.44 19.88
C ALA A 313 18.41 16.84 21.11
N TYR A 314 19.22 16.40 22.06
CA TYR A 314 18.75 15.91 23.33
C TYR A 314 19.66 16.37 24.46
N LEU A 315 19.07 16.45 25.65
CA LEU A 315 19.71 16.74 26.92
C LEU A 315 19.10 15.78 27.95
N ASN A 316 19.94 15.03 28.65
CA ASN A 316 19.54 14.23 29.80
C ASN A 316 20.39 14.65 31.00
N VAL A 317 19.77 15.05 32.10
CA VAL A 317 20.46 15.40 33.34
C VAL A 317 19.90 14.52 34.45
N GLY A 318 20.70 13.57 34.92
CA GLY A 318 20.38 12.68 36.04
C GLY A 318 21.27 12.95 37.26
N ARG A 319 21.06 12.15 38.31
CA ARG A 319 21.80 12.25 39.57
C ARG A 319 23.31 12.19 39.41
N ASP A 320 23.80 11.33 38.52
CA ASP A 320 25.23 11.03 38.38
C ASP A 320 25.85 11.56 37.08
N THR A 321 25.02 11.85 36.08
CA THR A 321 25.48 12.24 34.74
C THR A 321 24.60 13.30 34.08
N ALA A 322 25.22 14.19 33.31
CA ALA A 322 24.57 15.06 32.35
C ALA A 322 25.07 14.73 30.96
N SER A 323 24.18 14.46 30.01
CA SER A 323 24.53 14.18 28.62
C SER A 323 23.77 15.09 27.68
N LEU A 324 24.43 15.53 26.62
CA LEU A 324 23.83 16.27 25.53
C LEU A 324 24.32 15.69 24.22
N GLY A 325 23.53 15.80 23.18
CA GLY A 325 23.94 15.37 21.86
C GLY A 325 22.97 15.83 20.80
N GLY A 326 23.37 15.65 19.56
CA GLY A 326 22.54 16.01 18.44
C GLY A 326 23.08 15.46 17.13
N GLN A 327 22.17 15.24 16.22
CA GLN A 327 22.46 14.85 14.85
C GLN A 327 21.99 15.96 13.92
N PHE A 328 22.79 16.28 12.91
CA PHE A 328 22.47 17.23 11.86
C PHE A 328 22.67 16.58 10.50
N ARG A 329 21.80 16.93 9.55
CA ARG A 329 21.88 16.58 8.14
C ARG A 329 21.94 17.86 7.34
N ILE A 330 22.97 17.99 6.52
CA ILE A 330 23.16 19.13 5.65
C ILE A 330 23.50 18.55 4.28
N GLN A 331 22.52 18.53 3.37
CA GLN A 331 22.64 17.87 2.07
C GLN A 331 23.07 16.39 2.24
N ASN A 332 24.23 16.02 1.71
CA ASN A 332 24.83 14.69 1.80
C ASN A 332 25.69 14.48 3.06
N TRP A 333 25.85 15.50 3.90
CA TRP A 333 26.61 15.43 5.16
C TRP A 333 25.72 15.04 6.32
N ARG A 334 26.20 14.10 7.13
CA ARG A 334 25.65 13.73 8.42
C ARG A 334 26.68 14.04 9.51
N ILE A 335 26.30 14.86 10.46
CA ILE A 335 27.12 15.24 11.61
C ILE A 335 26.43 14.71 12.85
N ASP A 336 27.14 13.94 13.67
CA ASP A 336 26.66 13.44 14.95
C ASP A 336 27.59 13.99 16.04
N THR A 337 27.01 14.52 17.12
CA THR A 337 27.75 15.07 18.26
C THR A 337 27.16 14.55 19.56
N SER A 338 28.01 14.31 20.55
CA SER A 338 27.61 13.84 21.86
C SER A 338 28.63 14.27 22.91
N GLY A 339 28.15 14.53 24.11
CA GLY A 339 28.93 14.82 25.29
C GLY A 339 28.24 14.29 26.53
N SER A 340 28.99 13.78 27.49
CA SER A 340 28.47 13.40 28.80
C SER A 340 29.47 13.75 29.90
N LEU A 341 28.98 14.40 30.94
CA LEU A 341 29.70 14.74 32.16
C LEU A 341 29.17 13.85 33.29
N GLY A 342 30.05 13.09 33.94
CA GLY A 342 29.76 12.48 35.24
C GLY A 342 30.20 13.39 36.37
N TRP A 343 29.39 13.57 37.41
CA TRP A 343 29.72 14.45 38.55
C TRP A 343 30.92 13.96 39.38
N GLY A 344 31.35 12.71 39.17
CA GLY A 344 32.55 12.08 39.73
C GLY A 344 33.76 12.03 38.78
N GLU A 345 34.00 13.10 38.02
CA GLU A 345 35.25 13.38 37.26
C GLU A 345 35.49 12.69 35.91
N TYR A 346 34.46 12.22 35.20
CA TYR A 346 34.64 11.77 33.82
C TYR A 346 33.84 12.59 32.81
N LEU A 347 34.55 13.22 31.88
CA LEU A 347 33.98 13.85 30.68
C LEU A 347 34.15 12.89 29.52
N ARG A 348 33.07 12.53 28.84
CA ARG A 348 33.12 11.86 27.53
C ARG A 348 32.60 12.80 26.46
N TYR A 349 33.19 12.75 25.30
CA TYR A 349 32.76 13.50 24.13
C TYR A 349 32.95 12.68 22.88
N GLY A 350 32.16 12.97 21.87
CA GLY A 350 32.22 12.31 20.57
C GLY A 350 31.65 13.21 19.50
N ALA A 351 32.35 13.32 18.39
CA ALA A 351 31.86 13.96 17.18
C ALA A 351 32.20 13.07 15.99
N SER A 352 31.27 12.90 15.07
CA SER A 352 31.53 12.27 13.79
C SER A 352 30.86 13.02 12.67
N VAL A 353 31.53 13.07 11.54
CA VAL A 353 31.01 13.60 10.29
C VAL A 353 31.14 12.51 9.24
N SER A 354 30.10 12.33 8.42
CA SER A 354 30.15 11.43 7.28
C SER A 354 29.46 12.07 6.09
N ALA A 355 29.94 11.77 4.89
CA ALA A 355 29.37 12.27 3.65
C ALA A 355 29.35 11.16 2.61
N TRP A 356 28.33 11.20 1.76
CA TRP A 356 28.20 10.35 0.58
C TRP A 356 28.31 11.23 -0.66
N HIS A 357 29.15 10.87 -1.62
CA HIS A 357 29.19 11.62 -2.87
C HIS A 357 28.02 11.20 -3.78
N GLU A 358 27.31 12.16 -4.37
CA GLU A 358 26.05 11.87 -5.09
C GLU A 358 26.26 11.11 -6.40
N THR A 359 27.41 11.28 -7.04
CA THR A 359 27.73 10.71 -8.36
C THR A 359 28.90 9.74 -8.35
N LEU A 360 29.68 9.71 -7.26
CA LEU A 360 30.79 8.80 -7.08
C LEU A 360 30.40 7.88 -5.92
N PRO A 361 30.61 6.56 -6.03
CA PRO A 361 30.32 5.63 -4.94
C PRO A 361 31.38 5.72 -3.83
N LEU A 362 31.64 6.94 -3.36
CA LEU A 362 32.62 7.31 -2.35
C LEU A 362 31.89 7.73 -1.08
N ARG A 363 32.28 7.13 0.05
CA ARG A 363 31.86 7.51 1.39
C ARG A 363 33.08 7.97 2.18
N LEU A 364 32.95 9.12 2.83
CA LEU A 364 33.96 9.63 3.75
C LEU A 364 33.38 9.69 5.15
N ARG A 365 34.20 9.36 6.14
CA ARG A 365 33.86 9.48 7.56
C ARG A 365 35.06 9.99 8.34
N ALA A 366 34.85 11.01 9.16
CA ALA A 366 35.80 11.39 10.19
C ALA A 366 35.10 11.32 11.54
N SER A 367 35.81 10.88 12.57
CA SER A 367 35.28 10.78 13.93
C SER A 367 36.36 11.08 14.94
N THR A 368 35.97 11.69 16.04
CA THR A 368 36.79 11.83 17.24
C THR A 368 35.91 11.48 18.44
N SER A 369 36.48 10.78 19.40
CA SER A 369 35.85 10.52 20.67
C SER A 369 36.90 10.55 21.75
N GLY A 370 36.51 10.94 22.95
CA GLY A 370 37.42 10.95 24.07
C GLY A 370 36.69 10.78 25.38
N ALA A 371 37.44 10.32 26.37
CA ALA A 371 37.04 10.26 27.75
C ALA A 371 38.20 10.80 28.60
N GLN A 372 37.92 11.77 29.45
CA GLN A 372 38.82 12.18 30.52
C GLN A 372 38.42 11.38 31.76
N SER A 373 39.38 10.75 32.41
CA SER A 373 39.20 9.94 33.63
C SER A 373 40.36 10.22 34.59
N PRO A 374 40.20 10.01 35.91
CA PRO A 374 41.32 10.04 36.86
C PRO A 374 42.49 9.11 36.47
N SER A 375 42.21 8.06 35.70
CA SER A 375 43.21 7.13 35.13
C SER A 375 43.96 7.68 33.91
N GLY A 376 43.72 8.92 33.49
CA GLY A 376 44.32 9.58 32.33
C GLY A 376 43.36 9.76 31.14
N PRO A 377 43.71 10.60 30.14
CA PRO A 377 42.88 10.82 28.97
C PRO A 377 42.91 9.61 28.03
N LEU A 378 41.73 9.24 27.55
CA LEU A 378 41.51 8.30 26.45
C LEU A 378 40.97 9.10 25.27
N ARG A 379 41.58 8.97 24.11
CA ARG A 379 41.09 9.59 22.87
C ARG A 379 41.15 8.60 21.73
N ARG A 380 40.18 8.63 20.83
CA ARG A 380 40.15 7.85 19.60
C ARG A 380 39.71 8.74 18.46
N ASP A 381 40.57 8.85 17.45
CA ASP A 381 40.30 9.57 16.22
C ASP A 381 40.27 8.58 15.06
N GLY A 382 39.42 8.82 14.07
CA GLY A 382 39.24 7.98 12.91
C GLY A 382 39.01 8.83 11.67
N LEU A 383 39.73 8.57 10.59
CA LEU A 383 39.45 9.11 9.26
C LEU A 383 39.38 7.95 8.28
N GLU A 384 38.21 7.70 7.72
CA GLU A 384 37.90 6.56 6.87
C GLU A 384 37.36 7.04 5.52
N GLY A 385 37.83 6.42 4.44
CA GLY A 385 37.26 6.58 3.11
C GLY A 385 37.00 5.21 2.50
N THR A 386 35.79 5.01 1.97
CA THR A 386 35.39 3.76 1.31
C THR A 386 34.83 4.04 -0.08
N TYR A 387 35.20 3.22 -1.04
CA TYR A 387 34.84 3.34 -2.45
C TYR A 387 34.23 2.02 -2.92
N GLN A 388 33.01 2.06 -3.42
CA GLN A 388 32.28 0.89 -3.90
C GLN A 388 32.29 0.84 -5.44
N ILE A 389 32.61 -0.31 -6.03
CA ILE A 389 32.75 -0.49 -7.46
C ILE A 389 31.81 -1.61 -7.90
N PRO A 390 30.68 -1.30 -8.55
CA PRO A 390 29.85 -2.32 -9.17
C PRO A 390 30.59 -2.88 -10.38
N LEU A 391 31.02 -4.15 -10.31
CA LEU A 391 31.76 -4.83 -11.38
C LEU A 391 30.83 -5.53 -12.39
N GLY A 392 29.50 -5.47 -12.15
CA GLY A 392 28.47 -6.12 -12.96
C GLY A 392 28.22 -7.58 -12.55
N ASN A 393 27.16 -8.19 -13.09
CA ASN A 393 26.77 -9.59 -12.81
C ASN A 393 26.62 -9.93 -11.31
N GLY A 394 26.13 -8.98 -10.51
CA GLY A 394 25.95 -9.15 -9.06
C GLY A 394 27.25 -9.09 -8.26
N VAL A 395 28.37 -8.70 -8.88
CA VAL A 395 29.67 -8.54 -8.22
C VAL A 395 29.90 -7.09 -7.83
N ASN A 396 30.28 -6.86 -6.57
CA ASN A 396 30.60 -5.54 -6.03
C ASN A 396 31.90 -5.60 -5.23
N LEU A 397 32.81 -4.68 -5.52
CA LEU A 397 34.10 -4.52 -4.84
C LEU A 397 34.07 -3.25 -3.99
N GLU A 398 34.31 -3.37 -2.70
CA GLU A 398 34.50 -2.26 -1.78
C GLU A 398 35.98 -2.17 -1.40
N LEU A 399 36.57 -1.00 -1.56
CA LEU A 399 37.94 -0.69 -1.16
C LEU A 399 37.90 0.48 -0.19
N GLY A 400 38.64 0.39 0.91
CA GLY A 400 38.73 1.50 1.83
C GLY A 400 40.01 1.53 2.64
N GLY A 401 40.25 2.70 3.22
CA GLY A 401 41.38 2.96 4.10
C GLY A 401 40.91 3.79 5.28
N ALA A 402 41.48 3.50 6.46
CA ALA A 402 41.19 4.24 7.68
C ALA A 402 42.48 4.57 8.45
N LEU A 403 42.62 5.83 8.86
CA LEU A 403 43.60 6.29 9.84
C LEU A 403 42.94 6.29 11.22
N ASN A 404 43.42 5.45 12.12
CA ASN A 404 42.92 5.31 13.48
C ASN A 404 43.96 5.84 14.46
N GLY A 405 43.68 6.97 15.09
CA GLY A 405 44.45 7.50 16.21
C GLY A 405 43.89 6.99 17.54
N SER A 406 44.76 6.60 18.46
CA SER A 406 44.36 6.31 19.84
C SER A 406 45.35 6.92 20.84
N GLN A 407 44.82 7.57 21.86
CA GLN A 407 45.56 8.06 23.01
C GLN A 407 45.18 7.27 24.25
N SER A 408 46.16 6.84 25.03
CA SER A 408 45.98 6.30 26.37
C SER A 408 47.07 6.87 27.28
N GLY A 409 46.71 7.80 28.16
CA GLY A 409 47.70 8.54 28.94
C GLY A 409 48.41 9.62 28.12
N SER A 410 49.74 9.70 28.18
CA SER A 410 50.54 10.68 27.40
C SER A 410 50.73 10.29 25.93
N ASP A 411 50.58 9.00 25.60
CA ASP A 411 51.06 8.47 24.34
C ASP A 411 49.92 8.41 23.32
N TYR A 412 50.15 8.99 22.14
CA TYR A 412 49.25 8.98 21.00
C TYR A 412 49.83 8.10 19.89
N SER A 413 49.13 7.03 19.54
CA SER A 413 49.49 6.13 18.44
C SER A 413 48.57 6.33 17.26
N VAL A 414 49.11 6.33 16.04
CA VAL A 414 48.33 6.32 14.80
C VAL A 414 48.58 5.03 14.08
N ASP A 415 47.50 4.36 13.68
CA ASP A 415 47.50 3.17 12.86
C ASP A 415 46.80 3.45 11.53
N PHE A 416 47.40 3.01 10.44
CA PHE A 416 46.74 3.00 9.14
C PHE A 416 46.25 1.59 8.86
N SER A 417 44.99 1.49 8.47
CA SER A 417 44.37 0.23 8.10
C SER A 417 43.74 0.31 6.72
N VAL A 418 43.77 -0.81 6.02
CA VAL A 418 43.12 -1.00 4.72
C VAL A 418 42.06 -2.07 4.87
N HIS A 419 40.98 -1.93 4.13
CA HIS A 419 40.00 -2.99 4.00
C HIS A 419 39.56 -3.15 2.55
N GLU A 420 39.27 -4.40 2.20
CA GLU A 420 38.74 -4.81 0.92
C GLU A 420 37.58 -5.76 1.19
N ARG A 421 36.49 -5.62 0.43
CA ARG A 421 35.40 -6.58 0.44
C ARG A 421 34.93 -6.83 -0.98
N LEU A 422 35.09 -8.06 -1.44
CA LEU A 422 34.58 -8.52 -2.73
C LEU A 422 33.34 -9.37 -2.47
N SER A 423 32.21 -8.96 -3.03
CA SER A 423 30.92 -9.62 -2.83
C SER A 423 30.32 -10.07 -4.15
N TRP A 424 29.74 -11.27 -4.15
CA TRP A 424 29.02 -11.89 -5.26
C TRP A 424 27.59 -12.17 -4.79
N SER A 425 26.63 -11.72 -5.56
CA SER A 425 25.21 -11.93 -5.29
C SER A 425 24.52 -12.53 -6.52
N GLY A 426 23.83 -13.64 -6.31
CA GLY A 426 23.00 -14.30 -7.32
C GLY A 426 21.60 -14.57 -6.80
N PRO A 427 20.71 -15.15 -7.62
CA PRO A 427 19.32 -15.41 -7.23
C PRO A 427 19.18 -16.29 -5.98
N ASN A 428 20.08 -17.27 -5.84
CA ASN A 428 20.03 -18.36 -4.86
C ASN A 428 21.33 -18.51 -4.06
N PHE A 429 22.29 -17.60 -4.22
CA PHE A 429 23.56 -17.65 -3.50
C PHE A 429 24.12 -16.25 -3.24
N ASP A 430 24.86 -16.12 -2.14
CA ASP A 430 25.69 -14.97 -1.81
C ASP A 430 27.06 -15.44 -1.33
N LEU A 431 28.11 -14.69 -1.67
CA LEU A 431 29.46 -14.92 -1.17
C LEU A 431 30.12 -13.56 -0.96
N ALA A 432 30.87 -13.38 0.11
CA ALA A 432 31.69 -12.22 0.35
C ALA A 432 33.03 -12.66 0.92
N GLN A 433 34.09 -12.19 0.29
CA GLN A 433 35.45 -12.26 0.81
C GLN A 433 35.79 -10.87 1.35
N SER A 434 36.38 -10.81 2.54
CA SER A 434 36.85 -9.57 3.13
C SER A 434 38.26 -9.69 3.64
N TYR A 435 39.05 -8.64 3.48
CA TYR A 435 40.33 -8.47 4.12
C TYR A 435 40.33 -7.14 4.87
N GLN A 436 40.87 -7.12 6.08
CA GLN A 436 41.14 -5.91 6.82
C GLN A 436 42.52 -6.04 7.46
N GLY A 437 43.41 -5.08 7.26
CA GLY A 437 44.76 -5.11 7.80
C GLY A 437 45.20 -3.77 8.34
N SER A 438 45.86 -3.77 9.49
CA SER A 438 46.50 -2.61 10.10
C SER A 438 48.01 -2.68 9.93
N LEU A 439 48.68 -1.53 9.75
CA LEU A 439 50.14 -1.46 9.72
C LEU A 439 50.75 -1.81 11.09
N SER A 440 50.01 -1.60 12.18
CA SER A 440 50.39 -2.01 13.54
C SER A 440 50.29 -3.52 13.78
N GLY A 441 49.76 -4.29 12.82
CA GLY A 441 50.03 -5.73 12.70
C GLY A 441 48.86 -6.67 12.98
N LEU A 442 47.62 -6.20 13.19
CA LEU A 442 46.44 -7.07 13.18
C LEU A 442 45.83 -7.12 11.79
N HIS A 443 45.70 -8.33 11.26
CA HIS A 443 45.09 -8.62 9.97
C HIS A 443 43.93 -9.60 10.15
N THR A 444 42.84 -9.43 9.44
CA THR A 444 41.67 -10.30 9.45
C THR A 444 41.29 -10.65 8.03
N LEU A 445 41.23 -11.95 7.75
CA LEU A 445 40.66 -12.51 6.52
C LEU A 445 39.29 -13.06 6.86
N GLY A 446 38.28 -12.71 6.09
CA GLY A 446 36.90 -13.17 6.25
C GLY A 446 36.38 -13.79 4.96
N LEU A 447 35.59 -14.84 5.11
CA LEU A 447 34.83 -15.47 4.05
C LEU A 447 33.46 -15.78 4.60
N GLU A 448 32.41 -15.25 4.00
CA GLU A 448 31.03 -15.55 4.36
C GLU A 448 30.20 -15.79 3.11
N GLY A 449 29.21 -16.66 3.21
CA GLY A 449 28.33 -16.90 2.08
C GLY A 449 27.19 -17.82 2.44
N GLY A 450 26.19 -17.83 1.56
CA GLY A 450 25.01 -18.63 1.70
C GLY A 450 24.51 -19.14 0.37
N TRP A 451 23.74 -20.21 0.46
CA TRP A 451 22.97 -20.77 -0.62
C TRP A 451 21.53 -20.98 -0.13
N SER A 452 20.56 -20.68 -0.99
CA SER A 452 19.14 -20.89 -0.71
C SER A 452 18.46 -21.61 -1.88
N GLY A 453 17.86 -22.76 -1.59
CA GLY A 453 16.94 -23.47 -2.47
C GLY A 453 15.52 -23.48 -1.88
N ASN A 454 14.60 -24.19 -2.53
CA ASN A 454 13.18 -24.15 -2.17
C ASN A 454 12.87 -24.61 -0.73
N ASN A 455 13.52 -25.69 -0.26
CA ASN A 455 13.25 -26.29 1.06
C ASN A 455 14.51 -26.46 1.91
N LEU A 456 15.66 -26.02 1.42
CA LEU A 456 16.96 -26.16 2.08
C LEU A 456 17.78 -24.91 1.79
N ALA A 457 18.46 -24.41 2.81
CA ALA A 457 19.39 -23.32 2.71
C ALA A 457 20.57 -23.58 3.65
N ALA A 458 21.71 -22.99 3.32
CA ALA A 458 22.92 -23.07 4.10
C ALA A 458 23.60 -21.71 4.14
N ARG A 459 24.24 -21.39 5.26
CA ARG A 459 25.12 -20.24 5.40
C ARG A 459 26.37 -20.65 6.16
N ALA A 460 27.50 -20.10 5.80
CA ALA A 460 28.74 -20.28 6.53
C ALA A 460 29.52 -18.97 6.56
N ALA A 461 30.26 -18.77 7.64
CA ALA A 461 31.19 -17.68 7.79
C ALA A 461 32.46 -18.18 8.49
N ALA A 462 33.62 -17.76 8.03
CA ALA A 462 34.91 -18.03 8.64
C ALA A 462 35.74 -16.75 8.64
N SER A 463 36.40 -16.47 9.76
CA SER A 463 37.32 -15.36 9.91
C SER A 463 38.60 -15.81 10.58
N TYR A 464 39.75 -15.43 10.03
CA TYR A 464 41.06 -15.63 10.63
C TYR A 464 41.71 -14.29 10.91
N SER A 465 41.79 -13.93 12.18
CA SER A 465 42.47 -12.72 12.66
C SER A 465 43.85 -13.08 13.18
N PHE A 466 44.91 -12.49 12.66
CA PHE A 466 46.29 -12.83 13.01
C PHE A 466 47.17 -11.60 13.20
N SER A 467 48.16 -11.74 14.07
CA SER A 467 49.23 -10.78 14.32
C SER A 467 50.56 -11.50 14.54
N ALA A 468 51.64 -10.74 14.75
CA ALA A 468 52.94 -11.32 15.11
C ALA A 468 52.93 -12.14 16.41
N ARG A 469 51.91 -11.97 17.27
CA ARG A 469 51.80 -12.67 18.58
C ARG A 469 50.95 -13.94 18.52
N GLY A 470 50.21 -14.18 17.44
CA GLY A 470 49.28 -15.30 17.33
C GLY A 470 48.04 -14.95 16.49
N GLY A 471 47.11 -15.91 16.39
CA GLY A 471 45.88 -15.75 15.63
C GLY A 471 44.66 -16.40 16.27
N VAL A 472 43.49 -15.96 15.81
CA VAL A 472 42.18 -16.47 16.18
C VAL A 472 41.46 -16.89 14.91
N LEU A 473 41.05 -18.16 14.85
CA LEU A 473 40.15 -18.68 13.84
C LEU A 473 38.76 -18.80 14.44
N ALA A 474 37.78 -18.14 13.85
CA ALA A 474 36.37 -18.32 14.16
C ALA A 474 35.65 -18.77 12.90
N ALA A 475 34.86 -19.82 13.00
CA ALA A 475 34.02 -20.30 11.90
C ALA A 475 32.64 -20.67 12.44
N SER A 476 31.64 -20.48 11.60
CA SER A 476 30.26 -20.85 11.86
C SER A 476 29.61 -21.35 10.58
N SER A 477 28.70 -22.30 10.74
CA SER A 477 27.85 -22.77 9.65
C SER A 477 26.45 -23.02 10.18
N GLN A 478 25.47 -22.85 9.32
CA GLN A 478 24.09 -23.18 9.63
C GLN A 478 23.44 -23.74 8.37
N ILE A 479 22.85 -24.91 8.50
CA ILE A 479 21.99 -25.50 7.48
C ILE A 479 20.58 -25.46 8.05
N PHE A 480 19.61 -24.99 7.28
CA PHE A 480 18.21 -25.01 7.69
C PHE A 480 17.31 -25.44 6.54
N GLY A 481 16.22 -26.11 6.87
CA GLY A 481 15.28 -26.62 5.87
C GLY A 481 13.88 -26.78 6.43
N ALA A 482 12.92 -26.83 5.52
CA ALA A 482 11.51 -27.02 5.83
C ALA A 482 10.98 -28.22 5.03
N PRO A 483 11.26 -29.46 5.46
CA PRO A 483 10.94 -30.66 4.68
C PRO A 483 9.44 -30.97 4.62
N LEU A 484 8.67 -30.48 5.59
CA LEU A 484 7.22 -30.64 5.69
C LEU A 484 6.58 -29.31 6.10
N SER A 485 5.29 -29.13 5.81
CA SER A 485 4.56 -27.93 6.24
C SER A 485 4.63 -27.76 7.76
N GLY A 486 5.05 -26.58 8.21
CA GLY A 486 5.17 -26.23 9.62
C GLY A 486 6.36 -26.88 10.36
N LEU A 487 7.13 -27.78 9.73
CA LEU A 487 8.35 -28.35 10.29
C LEU A 487 9.57 -27.56 9.79
N SER A 488 10.29 -26.93 10.71
CA SER A 488 11.58 -26.28 10.48
C SER A 488 12.67 -27.07 11.18
N LEU A 489 13.71 -27.45 10.44
CA LEU A 489 14.91 -28.10 10.96
C LEU A 489 16.11 -27.19 10.71
N SER A 490 17.03 -27.10 11.65
CA SER A 490 18.34 -26.49 11.41
C SER A 490 19.45 -27.19 12.18
N VAL A 491 20.66 -27.12 11.67
CA VAL A 491 21.87 -27.55 12.37
C VAL A 491 22.87 -26.43 12.24
N ALA A 492 23.28 -25.86 13.37
CA ALA A 492 24.35 -24.88 13.44
C ALA A 492 25.63 -25.54 13.95
N GLY A 493 26.77 -25.15 13.38
CA GLY A 493 28.10 -25.51 13.86
C GLY A 493 28.89 -24.24 14.16
N THR A 494 29.68 -24.25 15.23
CA THR A 494 30.67 -23.19 15.51
C THR A 494 32.02 -23.81 15.80
N TYR A 495 33.08 -23.13 15.40
CA TYR A 495 34.45 -23.48 15.72
C TYR A 495 35.20 -22.21 16.10
N TYR A 496 35.91 -22.23 17.21
CA TYR A 496 36.70 -21.13 17.70
C TYR A 496 38.02 -21.67 18.23
N ALA A 497 39.13 -21.10 17.78
CA ALA A 497 40.46 -21.47 18.27
C ALA A 497 41.37 -20.24 18.31
N SER A 498 42.01 -20.02 19.44
CA SER A 498 42.97 -18.94 19.67
C SER A 498 44.35 -19.53 19.97
N SER A 499 45.39 -19.00 19.31
CA SER A 499 46.79 -19.39 19.57
C SER A 499 47.51 -18.47 20.55
N TYR A 500 46.79 -17.55 21.21
CA TYR A 500 47.36 -16.65 22.22
C TYR A 500 47.62 -17.42 23.54
N PRO A 501 48.53 -16.94 24.42
CA PRO A 501 48.88 -17.65 25.66
C PRO A 501 47.73 -17.98 26.60
N ASP A 502 46.69 -17.14 26.65
CA ASP A 502 45.42 -17.37 27.39
C ASP A 502 44.24 -17.66 26.45
N GLY A 503 44.55 -18.14 25.24
CA GLY A 503 43.57 -18.42 24.21
C GLY A 503 42.66 -19.59 24.58
N VAL A 504 41.35 -19.38 24.46
CA VAL A 504 40.37 -20.47 24.56
C VAL A 504 40.08 -21.06 23.18
N GLY A 505 39.68 -22.32 23.16
CA GLY A 505 39.22 -22.99 21.95
C GLY A 505 38.09 -23.95 22.23
N PHE A 506 37.10 -23.98 21.34
CA PHE A 506 35.96 -24.89 21.41
C PHE A 506 35.34 -25.08 20.03
N TRP A 507 34.57 -26.15 19.89
CA TRP A 507 33.63 -26.32 18.80
C TRP A 507 32.25 -26.62 19.37
N SER A 508 31.19 -26.30 18.64
CA SER A 508 29.84 -26.68 19.04
C SER A 508 29.01 -27.12 17.85
N VAL A 509 28.06 -28.01 18.10
CA VAL A 509 27.03 -28.41 17.13
C VAL A 509 25.67 -28.29 17.80
N GLN A 510 24.74 -27.65 17.11
CA GLN A 510 23.41 -27.34 17.61
C GLN A 510 22.33 -27.68 16.58
N PRO A 511 21.81 -28.92 16.56
CA PRO A 511 20.53 -29.23 15.92
C PRO A 511 19.36 -28.53 16.63
N ASN A 512 18.43 -28.01 15.83
CA ASN A 512 17.17 -27.43 16.26
C ASN A 512 16.05 -27.98 15.38
N ALA A 513 14.90 -28.25 15.98
CA ALA A 513 13.68 -28.63 15.30
C ALA A 513 12.51 -27.82 15.87
N THR A 514 11.62 -27.34 15.01
CA THR A 514 10.35 -26.71 15.41
C THR A 514 9.26 -27.23 14.51
N TRP A 515 8.18 -27.76 15.08
CA TRP A 515 7.04 -28.27 14.35
C TRP A 515 5.77 -27.58 14.82
N ALA A 516 5.23 -26.73 13.96
CA ALA A 516 3.91 -26.12 14.11
C ALA A 516 2.89 -26.89 13.26
N PHE A 517 1.81 -27.37 13.87
CA PHE A 517 0.75 -28.09 13.18
C PHE A 517 -0.59 -27.90 13.89
N ASN A 518 -1.68 -28.27 13.23
CA ASN A 518 -3.01 -28.26 13.83
C ASN A 518 -3.41 -29.68 14.23
N LEU A 519 -3.79 -29.88 15.48
CA LEU A 519 -4.40 -31.12 15.97
C LEU A 519 -5.88 -30.86 16.27
N ALA A 520 -6.77 -31.43 15.46
CA ALA A 520 -8.22 -31.19 15.55
C ALA A 520 -8.59 -29.69 15.55
N ASN A 521 -8.02 -28.91 14.62
CA ASN A 521 -8.15 -27.44 14.49
C ASN A 521 -7.54 -26.60 15.63
N ASN A 522 -6.77 -27.21 16.54
CA ASN A 522 -6.07 -26.51 17.61
C ASN A 522 -4.59 -26.37 17.26
N PRO A 523 -4.01 -25.16 17.28
CA PRO A 523 -2.60 -24.98 16.98
C PRO A 523 -1.72 -25.59 18.07
N VAL A 524 -0.75 -26.38 17.64
CA VAL A 524 0.29 -27.02 18.47
C VAL A 524 1.65 -26.64 17.90
N VAL A 525 2.57 -26.26 18.78
CA VAL A 525 3.97 -25.97 18.45
C VAL A 525 4.85 -26.79 19.36
N LEU A 526 5.68 -27.64 18.76
CA LEU A 526 6.74 -28.37 19.45
C LEU A 526 8.08 -27.80 19.02
N SER A 527 9.00 -27.55 19.95
CA SER A 527 10.37 -27.16 19.60
C SER A 527 11.38 -27.88 20.45
N GLY A 528 12.54 -28.16 19.87
CA GLY A 528 13.65 -28.81 20.54
C GLY A 528 14.97 -28.31 20.00
N SER A 529 15.93 -28.05 20.88
CA SER A 529 17.32 -27.82 20.52
C SER A 529 18.24 -28.61 21.43
N TYR A 530 19.32 -29.10 20.85
CA TYR A 530 20.41 -29.75 21.57
C TYR A 530 21.69 -29.08 21.11
N ARG A 531 22.49 -28.53 22.02
CA ARG A 531 23.83 -28.02 21.74
C ARG A 531 24.83 -28.87 22.50
N TYR A 532 25.83 -29.37 21.79
CA TYR A 532 27.02 -29.92 22.41
C TYR A 532 28.21 -29.02 22.10
N THR A 533 28.96 -28.64 23.13
CA THR A 533 30.20 -27.87 23.04
C THR A 533 31.35 -28.76 23.47
N GLY A 534 32.27 -29.04 22.54
CA GLY A 534 33.53 -29.73 22.83
C GLY A 534 34.64 -28.72 23.07
N GLY A 535 35.24 -28.74 24.26
CA GLY A 535 36.39 -27.90 24.61
C GLY A 535 37.67 -28.37 23.91
N LEU A 536 38.53 -27.42 23.52
CA LEU A 536 39.88 -27.70 22.99
C LEU A 536 40.95 -27.36 24.05
N TYR A 537 41.01 -26.10 24.47
CA TYR A 537 41.96 -25.61 25.49
C TYR A 537 41.27 -24.59 26.39
N GLY A 538 41.27 -24.83 27.71
CA GLY A 538 40.71 -23.92 28.71
C GLY A 538 39.18 -23.77 28.73
N THR A 539 38.44 -24.54 27.89
CA THR A 539 36.96 -24.55 27.86
C THR A 539 36.46 -25.94 28.27
N PRO A 540 35.51 -26.07 29.21
CA PRO A 540 34.91 -27.36 29.55
C PRO A 540 34.03 -27.87 28.41
N ASN A 541 33.80 -29.18 28.37
CA ASN A 541 32.71 -29.71 27.56
C ASN A 541 31.39 -29.31 28.22
N ALA A 542 30.40 -28.97 27.41
CA ALA A 542 29.07 -28.62 27.90
C ALA A 542 27.98 -29.12 26.96
N GLN A 543 26.80 -29.37 27.52
CA GLN A 543 25.60 -29.72 26.78
C GLN A 543 24.43 -28.87 27.24
N ASP A 544 23.68 -28.33 26.28
CA ASP A 544 22.43 -27.60 26.49
C ASP A 544 21.30 -28.34 25.77
N ILE A 545 20.20 -28.60 26.46
CA ILE A 545 18.99 -29.19 25.88
C ILE A 545 17.84 -28.26 26.19
N ASN A 546 17.12 -27.79 25.18
CA ASN A 546 15.89 -27.04 25.34
C ASN A 546 14.76 -27.78 24.65
N LEU A 547 13.67 -28.02 25.35
CA LEU A 547 12.45 -28.61 24.82
C LEU A 547 11.28 -27.70 25.17
N SER A 548 10.41 -27.43 24.22
CA SER A 548 9.15 -26.76 24.51
C SER A 548 7.99 -27.34 23.73
N ALA A 549 6.81 -27.27 24.34
CA ALA A 549 5.56 -27.62 23.72
C ALA A 549 4.54 -26.56 24.10
N ALA A 550 3.76 -26.08 23.13
CA ALA A 550 2.65 -25.18 23.35
C ALA A 550 1.45 -25.65 22.54
N ALA A 551 0.26 -25.56 23.13
CA ALA A 551 -1.00 -25.88 22.47
C ALA A 551 -2.07 -24.89 22.91
N ALA A 552 -2.92 -24.46 21.99
CA ALA A 552 -4.10 -23.68 22.32
C ALA A 552 -5.35 -24.43 21.87
N VAL A 553 -6.20 -24.82 22.83
CA VAL A 553 -7.45 -25.52 22.59
C VAL A 553 -8.60 -24.61 23.02
N GLN A 554 -9.24 -23.95 22.05
CA GLN A 554 -10.30 -22.96 22.29
C GLN A 554 -9.83 -21.85 23.28
N ASN A 555 -10.29 -21.93 24.52
CA ASN A 555 -10.00 -21.00 25.61
C ASN A 555 -8.86 -21.46 26.53
N LEU A 556 -8.36 -22.68 26.35
CA LEU A 556 -7.29 -23.27 27.13
C LEU A 556 -5.95 -23.12 26.40
N THR A 557 -4.95 -22.53 27.05
CA THR A 557 -3.57 -22.48 26.58
C THR A 557 -2.72 -23.36 27.48
N LEU A 558 -1.98 -24.30 26.90
CA LEU A 558 -1.02 -25.14 27.59
C LEU A 558 0.36 -24.84 27.05
N SER A 559 1.34 -24.64 27.93
CA SER A 559 2.75 -24.59 27.54
C SER A 559 3.60 -25.37 28.53
N ALA A 560 4.65 -25.98 28.01
CA ALA A 560 5.67 -26.65 28.78
C ALA A 560 7.03 -26.29 28.20
N LEU A 561 8.01 -26.06 29.07
CA LEU A 561 9.38 -25.75 28.74
C LEU A 561 10.29 -26.59 29.65
N GLY A 562 11.33 -27.18 29.09
CA GLY A 562 12.41 -27.84 29.81
C GLY A 562 13.75 -27.34 29.29
N ARG A 563 14.65 -27.00 30.20
CA ARG A 563 16.03 -26.59 29.91
C ARG A 563 16.97 -27.40 30.78
N TYR A 564 17.91 -28.09 30.16
CA TYR A 564 18.95 -28.82 30.84
C TYR A 564 20.31 -28.29 30.39
N HIS A 565 21.14 -27.92 31.35
CA HIS A 565 22.53 -27.53 31.14
C HIS A 565 23.41 -28.47 31.95
N SER A 566 24.53 -28.90 31.39
CA SER A 566 25.56 -29.65 32.09
C SER A 566 26.92 -29.28 31.55
N GLN A 567 27.89 -29.13 32.45
CA GLN A 567 29.28 -28.86 32.12
C GLN A 567 30.22 -29.77 32.92
N ASP A 568 31.30 -30.20 32.27
CA ASP A 568 32.39 -30.93 32.92
C ASP A 568 33.30 -29.97 33.70
N ALA A 569 34.08 -30.49 34.65
CA ALA A 569 35.10 -29.70 35.35
C ALA A 569 36.27 -29.35 34.40
N ALA A 570 36.69 -28.08 34.39
CA ALA A 570 37.86 -27.63 33.64
C ALA A 570 38.58 -26.46 34.34
N GLY A 571 39.87 -26.63 34.63
CA GLY A 571 40.66 -25.61 35.33
C GLY A 571 40.09 -25.30 36.72
N SER A 572 39.70 -24.05 36.95
CA SER A 572 39.05 -23.60 38.19
C SER A 572 37.51 -23.71 38.15
N GLN A 573 36.91 -24.15 37.04
CA GLN A 573 35.46 -24.31 36.92
C GLN A 573 35.02 -25.71 37.38
N PRO A 574 34.16 -25.82 38.41
CA PRO A 574 33.63 -27.10 38.88
C PRO A 574 32.61 -27.69 37.90
N ALA A 575 32.43 -29.00 37.96
CA ALA A 575 31.33 -29.65 37.24
C ALA A 575 29.98 -29.17 37.81
N GLU A 576 29.03 -28.82 36.94
CA GLU A 576 27.66 -28.51 37.36
C GLU A 576 26.61 -28.98 36.34
N SER A 577 25.41 -29.22 36.85
CA SER A 577 24.22 -29.50 36.04
C SER A 577 23.00 -28.80 36.60
N ASN A 578 22.21 -28.21 35.71
CA ASN A 578 21.00 -27.46 36.04
C ASN A 578 19.84 -27.98 35.17
N LEU A 579 18.70 -28.27 35.79
CA LEU A 579 17.43 -28.57 35.10
C LEU A 579 16.39 -27.55 35.51
N GLU A 580 15.89 -26.78 34.55
CA GLU A 580 14.72 -25.92 34.71
C GLU A 580 13.55 -26.54 33.94
N ALA A 581 12.39 -26.67 34.56
CA ALA A 581 11.17 -27.03 33.87
C ALA A 581 10.02 -26.13 34.29
N GLU A 582 9.18 -25.74 33.36
CA GLU A 582 8.01 -24.92 33.61
C GLU A 582 6.83 -25.45 32.82
N ALA A 583 5.68 -25.60 33.46
CA ALA A 583 4.41 -25.94 32.82
C ALA A 583 3.38 -24.87 33.20
N VAL A 584 2.70 -24.30 32.21
CA VAL A 584 1.67 -23.28 32.40
C VAL A 584 0.39 -23.72 31.71
N ALA A 585 -0.73 -23.59 32.42
CA ALA A 585 -2.07 -23.80 31.92
C ALA A 585 -2.89 -22.54 32.16
N GLY A 586 -3.33 -21.90 31.09
CA GLY A 586 -4.18 -20.71 31.11
C GLY A 586 -5.57 -21.03 30.58
N TYR A 587 -6.64 -20.55 31.22
CA TYR A 587 -8.01 -20.72 30.77
C TYR A 587 -8.74 -19.38 30.81
N ARG A 588 -9.25 -18.94 29.65
CA ARG A 588 -10.04 -17.71 29.52
C ARG A 588 -11.53 -18.01 29.51
N PHE A 589 -12.31 -17.32 30.35
CA PHE A 589 -13.76 -17.47 30.35
C PHE A 589 -14.41 -16.10 30.52
N GLY A 590 -15.07 -15.62 29.46
CA GLY A 590 -15.56 -14.24 29.42
C GLY A 590 -14.42 -13.24 29.57
N THR A 591 -14.53 -12.36 30.56
CA THR A 591 -13.52 -11.34 30.91
C THR A 591 -12.53 -11.81 31.99
N SER A 592 -12.58 -13.10 32.35
CA SER A 592 -11.72 -13.73 33.36
C SER A 592 -10.58 -14.51 32.71
N TYR A 593 -9.42 -14.54 33.37
CA TYR A 593 -8.28 -15.37 33.00
C TYR A 593 -7.74 -16.10 34.23
N LEU A 594 -7.76 -17.44 34.18
CA LEU A 594 -7.16 -18.29 35.21
C LEU A 594 -5.84 -18.84 34.67
N GLU A 595 -4.78 -18.75 35.44
CA GLU A 595 -3.46 -19.30 35.11
C GLU A 595 -2.95 -20.18 36.24
N ALA A 596 -2.56 -21.41 35.93
CA ALA A 596 -1.83 -22.28 36.82
C ALA A 596 -0.43 -22.51 36.23
N ALA A 597 0.62 -22.29 37.02
CA ALA A 597 1.99 -22.53 36.62
C ALA A 597 2.72 -23.41 37.65
N TYR A 598 3.53 -24.33 37.17
CA TYR A 598 4.45 -25.12 37.97
C TYR A 598 5.86 -24.96 37.42
N ARG A 599 6.81 -24.60 38.28
CA ARG A 599 8.22 -24.44 37.94
C ARG A 599 9.08 -25.35 38.83
N LEU A 600 10.01 -26.04 38.21
CA LEU A 600 11.02 -26.88 38.82
C LEU A 600 12.39 -26.30 38.48
N TYR A 601 13.26 -26.18 39.47
CA TYR A 601 14.66 -25.85 39.30
C TYR A 601 15.49 -26.83 40.13
N LEU A 602 16.34 -27.62 39.47
CA LEU A 602 17.30 -28.51 40.10
C LEU A 602 18.71 -28.04 39.74
N ARG A 603 19.60 -27.96 40.72
CA ARG A 603 21.01 -27.62 40.55
C ARG A 603 21.87 -28.61 41.32
N SER A 604 22.91 -29.11 40.68
CA SER A 604 23.96 -29.93 41.28
C SER A 604 25.31 -29.36 40.85
N GLN A 605 26.18 -29.04 41.81
CA GLN A 605 27.51 -28.51 41.55
C GLN A 605 28.52 -29.23 42.44
N GLU A 606 29.72 -29.50 41.92
CA GLU A 606 30.80 -30.08 42.70
C GLU A 606 31.12 -29.21 43.93
N ALA A 607 31.28 -29.84 45.10
CA ALA A 607 31.50 -29.21 46.41
C ALA A 607 30.33 -28.41 47.00
N LEU A 608 29.12 -28.42 46.41
CA LEU A 608 27.90 -27.88 47.00
C LEU A 608 26.81 -28.96 47.11
N ASP A 609 25.96 -28.86 48.13
CA ASP A 609 24.80 -29.72 48.26
C ASP A 609 23.80 -29.47 47.11
N PRO A 610 23.21 -30.53 46.51
CA PRO A 610 22.19 -30.39 45.50
C PRO A 610 21.02 -29.54 45.99
N TYR A 611 20.58 -28.62 45.15
CA TYR A 611 19.49 -27.70 45.44
C TYR A 611 18.29 -28.00 44.54
N SER A 612 17.12 -28.18 45.14
CA SER A 612 15.86 -28.29 44.42
C SER A 612 14.89 -27.20 44.85
N LEU A 613 14.15 -26.66 43.88
CA LEU A 613 13.11 -25.66 44.09
C LEU A 613 11.90 -26.01 43.22
N HIS A 614 10.75 -26.11 43.87
CA HIS A 614 9.44 -26.34 43.26
C HIS A 614 8.58 -25.11 43.55
N ALA A 615 8.07 -24.43 42.53
CA ALA A 615 7.18 -23.30 42.67
C ALA A 615 5.84 -23.58 41.97
N PHE A 616 4.74 -23.42 42.69
CA PHE A 616 3.38 -23.50 42.17
C PHE A 616 2.76 -22.12 42.24
N ARG A 617 2.15 -21.68 41.15
CA ARG A 617 1.40 -20.42 41.08
C ARG A 617 0.01 -20.69 40.54
N LEU A 618 -0.99 -20.08 41.17
CA LEU A 618 -2.35 -19.98 40.67
C LEU A 618 -2.72 -18.50 40.65
N SER A 619 -3.11 -17.97 39.50
CA SER A 619 -3.55 -16.59 39.32
C SER A 619 -4.93 -16.56 38.70
N TRP A 620 -5.80 -15.70 39.20
CA TRP A 620 -7.09 -15.41 38.60
C TRP A 620 -7.23 -13.90 38.43
N GLU A 621 -7.27 -13.47 37.18
CA GLU A 621 -7.53 -12.09 36.78
C GLU A 621 -8.98 -11.95 36.32
N GLN A 622 -9.62 -10.87 36.74
CA GLN A 622 -11.00 -10.55 36.40
C GLN A 622 -11.06 -9.09 35.93
N LEU A 623 -11.42 -8.88 34.66
CA LEU A 623 -11.84 -7.57 34.16
C LEU A 623 -13.34 -7.43 34.40
N TRP A 624 -13.74 -6.50 35.27
CA TRP A 624 -15.15 -6.25 35.57
C TRP A 624 -15.76 -5.29 34.54
N ASN A 625 -14.97 -4.32 34.08
CA ASN A 625 -15.25 -3.43 32.94
C ASN A 625 -13.92 -2.84 32.41
N SER A 626 -13.94 -1.79 31.59
CA SER A 626 -12.73 -1.13 31.05
C SER A 626 -11.83 -0.51 32.11
N ASP A 627 -12.39 -0.23 33.30
CA ASP A 627 -11.79 0.62 34.31
C ASP A 627 -11.46 -0.16 35.58
N LEU A 628 -12.25 -1.19 35.91
CA LEU A 628 -12.12 -2.01 37.12
C LEU A 628 -11.59 -3.40 36.82
N SER A 629 -10.46 -3.75 37.43
CA SER A 629 -9.88 -5.09 37.40
C SER A 629 -9.55 -5.60 38.81
N SER A 630 -9.53 -6.91 38.97
CA SER A 630 -9.01 -7.55 40.19
C SER A 630 -8.17 -8.78 39.86
N THR A 631 -7.16 -9.04 40.68
CA THR A 631 -6.30 -10.21 40.57
C THR A 631 -6.20 -10.91 41.92
N LEU A 632 -6.40 -12.23 41.94
CA LEU A 632 -6.14 -13.10 43.08
C LEU A 632 -5.00 -14.05 42.70
N GLN A 633 -3.95 -14.13 43.51
CA GLN A 633 -2.78 -14.96 43.24
C GLN A 633 -2.38 -15.76 44.46
N TYR A 634 -2.14 -17.05 44.31
CA TYR A 634 -1.47 -17.90 45.29
C TYR A 634 -0.15 -18.40 44.71
N GLU A 635 0.93 -18.29 45.48
CA GLU A 635 2.24 -18.81 45.13
C GLU A 635 2.80 -19.64 46.29
N ARG A 636 3.29 -20.84 45.98
CA ARG A 636 3.94 -21.73 46.94
C ARG A 636 5.29 -22.17 46.38
N THR A 637 6.33 -21.89 47.14
CA THR A 637 7.70 -22.28 46.82
C THR A 637 8.18 -23.29 47.86
N MET A 638 8.74 -24.41 47.42
CA MET A 638 9.25 -25.51 48.24
C MET A 638 10.62 -25.91 47.73
N GLY A 639 11.65 -25.77 48.54
CA GLY A 639 12.99 -26.18 48.18
C GLY A 639 13.82 -26.59 49.39
N SER A 640 14.99 -27.19 49.14
CA SER A 640 15.86 -27.71 50.19
C SER A 640 16.38 -26.64 51.17
N LEU A 641 16.46 -25.38 50.73
CA LEU A 641 16.94 -24.24 51.54
C LEU A 641 15.85 -23.19 51.83
N ARG A 642 14.74 -23.19 51.08
CA ARG A 642 13.72 -22.15 51.18
C ARG A 642 12.34 -22.72 50.88
N SER A 643 11.40 -22.51 51.78
CA SER A 643 9.98 -22.71 51.54
C SER A 643 9.20 -21.45 51.91
N SER A 644 8.15 -21.15 51.16
CA SER A 644 7.29 -19.99 51.43
C SER A 644 5.96 -20.11 50.72
N ASP A 645 4.90 -19.64 51.36
CA ASP A 645 3.59 -19.44 50.72
C ASP A 645 3.28 -17.94 50.67
N ALA A 646 2.58 -17.51 49.63
CA ALA A 646 2.06 -16.16 49.47
C ALA A 646 0.65 -16.19 48.84
N LEU A 647 -0.28 -15.42 49.38
CA LEU A 647 -1.62 -15.19 48.86
C LEU A 647 -1.82 -13.68 48.66
N GLY A 648 -1.85 -13.25 47.41
CA GLY A 648 -2.04 -11.88 46.97
C GLY A 648 -3.45 -11.63 46.44
N PHE A 649 -4.00 -10.47 46.74
CA PHE A 649 -5.21 -9.93 46.13
C PHE A 649 -4.93 -8.49 45.73
N SER A 650 -5.37 -8.07 44.55
CA SER A 650 -5.28 -6.66 44.13
C SER A 650 -6.49 -6.23 43.33
N VAL A 651 -6.79 -4.93 43.40
CA VAL A 651 -7.85 -4.26 42.65
C VAL A 651 -7.26 -3.02 42.00
N GLY A 652 -7.47 -2.87 40.69
CA GLY A 652 -7.14 -1.68 39.93
C GLY A 652 -8.41 -0.98 39.47
N ILE A 653 -8.47 0.33 39.66
CA ILE A 653 -9.54 1.20 39.18
C ILE A 653 -8.90 2.33 38.37
N ARG A 654 -9.27 2.44 37.09
CA ARG A 654 -8.93 3.58 36.22
C ARG A 654 -10.04 4.62 36.30
N ASP A 655 -9.67 5.87 36.10
CA ASP A 655 -10.62 7.00 36.03
C ASP A 655 -11.65 7.02 37.18
N LEU A 656 -11.18 6.74 38.40
CA LEU A 656 -11.97 6.70 39.62
C LEU A 656 -12.60 8.09 39.86
N LEU A 657 -13.92 8.20 39.69
CA LEU A 657 -14.74 9.42 39.85
C LEU A 657 -14.44 10.55 38.85
N ILE A 658 -13.19 10.71 38.42
CA ILE A 658 -12.71 11.71 37.46
C ILE A 658 -11.69 11.09 36.52
N GLU A 659 -11.65 11.57 35.27
CA GLU A 659 -10.65 11.16 34.27
C GLU A 659 -9.22 11.43 34.75
N GLY A 660 -8.33 10.46 34.57
CA GLY A 660 -6.92 10.51 34.97
C GLY A 660 -6.64 10.06 36.41
N LEU A 661 -7.65 9.85 37.28
CA LEU A 661 -7.45 9.35 38.65
C LEU A 661 -7.45 7.82 38.70
N ASN A 662 -6.29 7.23 38.97
CA ASN A 662 -6.09 5.79 39.03
C ASN A 662 -5.82 5.34 40.46
N LEU A 663 -6.49 4.29 40.91
CA LEU A 663 -6.30 3.66 42.21
C LEU A 663 -5.88 2.20 42.03
N ASN A 664 -4.84 1.78 42.72
CA ASN A 664 -4.47 0.38 42.85
C ASN A 664 -4.36 0.04 44.33
N PHE A 665 -5.04 -1.02 44.76
CA PHE A 665 -4.91 -1.57 46.10
C PHE A 665 -4.45 -3.02 46.00
N GLY A 666 -3.54 -3.42 46.87
CA GLY A 666 -3.00 -4.77 46.95
C GLY A 666 -2.84 -5.21 48.40
N TYR A 667 -3.11 -6.48 48.65
CA TYR A 667 -2.85 -7.16 49.90
C TYR A 667 -2.16 -8.49 49.62
N THR A 668 -1.04 -8.75 50.27
CA THR A 668 -0.33 -10.03 50.19
C THR A 668 -0.10 -10.57 51.59
N LEU A 669 -0.65 -11.74 51.88
CA LEU A 669 -0.28 -12.55 53.03
C LEU A 669 0.86 -13.46 52.61
N ALA A 670 1.95 -13.55 53.38
CA ALA A 670 3.06 -14.45 53.09
C ALA A 670 3.62 -15.08 54.36
N ARG A 671 4.21 -16.28 54.26
CA ARG A 671 4.89 -16.94 55.38
C ARG A 671 6.07 -17.76 54.89
N ALA A 672 7.25 -17.54 55.47
CA ALA A 672 8.38 -18.44 55.29
C ALA A 672 8.06 -19.80 55.95
N GLY A 673 8.45 -20.91 55.35
CA GLY A 673 8.02 -22.24 55.82
C GLY A 673 6.64 -22.70 55.34
N GLY A 674 5.89 -21.84 54.63
CA GLY A 674 4.53 -22.11 54.14
C GLY A 674 3.43 -21.85 55.18
N PHE A 675 2.17 -21.72 54.74
CA PHE A 675 1.06 -21.40 55.65
C PHE A 675 0.70 -22.56 56.60
N PHE A 676 0.91 -23.79 56.14
CA PHE A 676 0.53 -25.02 56.84
C PHE A 676 1.72 -25.84 57.35
N GLY A 677 2.94 -25.27 57.31
CA GLY A 677 4.16 -25.92 57.80
C GLY A 677 4.38 -25.76 59.31
N THR A 678 5.37 -26.47 59.85
CA THR A 678 5.79 -26.41 61.26
C THR A 678 6.79 -25.29 61.55
N SER A 679 6.91 -24.30 60.65
CA SER A 679 7.87 -23.20 60.81
C SER A 679 7.39 -22.19 61.84
N ASP A 680 8.27 -21.76 62.74
CA ASP A 680 7.97 -20.68 63.70
C ASP A 680 8.05 -19.28 63.07
N ALA A 681 8.25 -19.17 61.75
CA ALA A 681 8.29 -17.89 61.07
C ALA A 681 6.92 -17.18 61.16
N PRO A 682 6.91 -15.89 61.52
CA PRO A 682 5.68 -15.11 61.61
C PRO A 682 4.99 -14.94 60.26
N LEU A 683 3.68 -14.67 60.30
CA LEU A 683 2.93 -14.24 59.11
C LEU A 683 3.35 -12.80 58.74
N SER A 684 3.62 -12.59 57.46
CA SER A 684 3.88 -11.28 56.87
C SER A 684 2.64 -10.79 56.13
N HIS A 685 2.00 -9.73 56.62
CA HIS A 685 0.89 -9.05 55.96
C HIS A 685 1.44 -7.82 55.24
N GLN A 686 1.24 -7.73 53.92
CA GLN A 686 1.70 -6.61 53.10
C GLN A 686 0.51 -5.93 52.47
N PHE A 687 0.26 -4.69 52.84
CA PHE A 687 -0.73 -3.83 52.20
C PHE A 687 0.00 -2.86 51.29
N ARG A 688 -0.53 -2.63 50.08
CA ARG A 688 -0.03 -1.64 49.13
C ARG A 688 -1.20 -0.85 48.59
N ALA A 689 -1.08 0.47 48.58
CA ALA A 689 -2.04 1.35 47.93
C ALA A 689 -1.28 2.35 47.06
N ARG A 690 -1.76 2.59 45.85
CA ARG A 690 -1.23 3.62 44.96
C ARG A 690 -2.38 4.41 44.37
N LEU A 691 -2.38 5.71 44.63
CA LEU A 691 -3.29 6.66 44.00
C LEU A 691 -2.45 7.53 43.06
N GLY A 692 -2.87 7.68 41.80
CA GLY A 692 -2.18 8.51 40.82
C GLY A 692 -3.17 9.36 40.04
N TYR A 693 -2.90 10.65 39.87
CA TYR A 693 -3.71 11.57 39.09
C TYR A 693 -2.85 12.22 38.01
N THR A 694 -3.25 12.10 36.74
CA THR A 694 -2.59 12.77 35.62
C THR A 694 -3.46 13.90 35.09
N LEU A 695 -3.01 15.15 35.30
CA LEU A 695 -3.60 16.33 34.69
C LEU A 695 -2.88 16.61 33.36
N THR A 696 -3.62 16.74 32.26
CA THR A 696 -3.06 17.15 30.96
C THR A 696 -3.76 18.41 30.46
N VAL A 697 -3.00 19.45 30.13
CA VAL A 697 -3.48 20.74 29.63
C VAL A 697 -2.83 21.04 28.28
N PRO A 698 -3.58 20.94 27.17
CA PRO A 698 -3.12 21.40 25.86
C PRO A 698 -3.22 22.94 25.76
N PHE A 699 -2.27 23.57 25.06
CA PHE A 699 -2.27 24.99 24.76
C PHE A 699 -1.53 25.28 23.45
N ASP A 700 -1.89 26.38 22.79
CA ASP A 700 -1.21 26.85 21.58
C ASP A 700 0.24 27.23 21.89
N THR A 701 1.16 26.77 21.05
CA THR A 701 2.58 27.10 21.18
C THR A 701 2.77 28.61 20.95
N PRO A 702 3.40 29.34 21.90
CA PRO A 702 3.65 30.77 21.75
C PRO A 702 4.37 31.10 20.44
N GLU A 703 3.96 32.19 19.75
CA GLU A 703 4.52 32.55 18.43
C GLU A 703 6.03 32.74 18.45
N GLY A 704 6.61 33.22 19.56
CA GLY A 704 8.07 33.32 19.70
C GLY A 704 8.78 31.96 19.61
N ILE A 705 8.18 30.91 20.16
CA ILE A 705 8.70 29.54 20.06
C ILE A 705 8.47 29.00 18.64
N VAL A 706 7.29 29.22 18.08
CA VAL A 706 6.98 28.82 16.68
C VAL A 706 8.00 29.40 15.71
N ASN A 707 8.29 30.70 15.83
CA ASN A 707 9.26 31.38 14.97
C ASN A 707 10.71 30.91 15.23
N LEU A 708 11.08 30.63 16.47
CA LEU A 708 12.41 30.10 16.82
C LEU A 708 12.69 28.77 16.11
N PHE A 709 11.67 27.93 15.94
CA PHE A 709 11.79 26.60 15.35
C PHE A 709 11.33 26.52 13.88
N GLY A 710 11.44 27.60 13.11
CA GLY A 710 11.21 27.59 11.66
C GLY A 710 9.81 28.01 11.23
N GLY A 711 8.91 28.31 12.16
CA GLY A 711 7.61 28.90 11.86
C GLY A 711 6.57 27.88 11.40
N ARG A 712 5.63 28.35 10.57
CA ARG A 712 4.56 27.53 9.99
C ARG A 712 4.87 27.18 8.54
N VAL A 713 4.51 25.98 8.11
CA VAL A 713 4.65 25.49 6.73
C VAL A 713 3.76 26.34 5.81
N GLY A 714 4.34 26.91 4.76
CA GLY A 714 3.64 27.78 3.81
C GLY A 714 4.44 29.00 3.38
N GLY A 715 3.91 29.72 2.40
CA GLY A 715 4.38 31.05 1.98
C GLY A 715 3.29 32.10 2.15
N GLU A 716 3.69 33.36 2.15
CA GLU A 716 2.80 34.49 2.38
C GLU A 716 2.68 35.34 1.13
N LEU A 717 1.47 35.77 0.79
CA LEU A 717 1.21 36.87 -0.13
C LEU A 717 0.72 38.07 0.67
N SER A 718 1.41 39.20 0.53
CA SER A 718 0.96 40.46 1.11
C SER A 718 1.11 41.61 0.12
N GLY A 719 0.32 42.66 0.33
CA GLY A 719 0.32 43.83 -0.55
C GLY A 719 -0.90 44.72 -0.30
N VAL A 720 -1.15 45.62 -1.25
CA VAL A 720 -2.28 46.55 -1.24
C VAL A 720 -3.15 46.34 -2.47
N ALA A 721 -4.45 46.18 -2.27
CA ALA A 721 -5.44 46.28 -3.34
C ALA A 721 -5.84 47.75 -3.54
N TYR A 722 -5.77 48.23 -4.77
CA TYR A 722 -6.06 49.62 -5.13
C TYR A 722 -6.77 49.74 -6.47
N ARG A 723 -7.46 50.86 -6.70
CA ARG A 723 -8.09 51.17 -7.97
C ARG A 723 -7.06 51.84 -8.87
N ASP A 724 -6.62 51.11 -9.89
CA ASP A 724 -5.68 51.58 -10.90
C ASP A 724 -6.46 52.41 -11.94
N ILE A 725 -6.50 53.73 -11.73
CA ILE A 725 -7.38 54.63 -12.50
C ILE A 725 -6.77 54.89 -13.87
N ASN A 726 -5.43 54.96 -13.95
CA ASN A 726 -4.72 55.30 -15.18
C ASN A 726 -4.27 54.06 -15.97
N GLY A 727 -4.46 52.86 -15.41
CA GLY A 727 -4.20 51.59 -16.07
C GLY A 727 -2.71 51.31 -16.27
N ASN A 728 -1.83 51.83 -15.42
CA ASN A 728 -0.37 51.68 -15.59
C ASN A 728 0.24 50.49 -14.81
N GLY A 729 -0.55 49.82 -13.95
CA GLY A 729 -0.15 48.65 -13.16
C GLY A 729 0.72 48.98 -11.95
N LYS A 730 0.84 50.26 -11.60
CA LYS A 730 1.60 50.77 -10.46
C LYS A 730 0.68 51.63 -9.61
N ARG A 731 0.82 51.49 -8.28
CA ARG A 731 0.03 52.29 -7.36
C ARG A 731 0.55 53.72 -7.30
N ASP A 732 -0.24 54.65 -7.82
CA ASP A 732 0.05 56.09 -7.76
C ASP A 732 -0.58 56.75 -6.51
N ALA A 733 -0.12 57.97 -6.19
CA ALA A 733 -0.51 58.66 -4.95
C ALA A 733 -2.00 59.08 -4.92
N ASP A 734 -2.60 59.24 -6.09
CA ASP A 734 -3.98 59.64 -6.33
C ASP A 734 -4.95 58.44 -6.48
N GLU A 735 -4.43 57.21 -6.37
CA GLU A 735 -5.22 55.99 -6.55
C GLU A 735 -5.77 55.43 -5.22
N PRO A 736 -7.11 55.35 -5.07
CA PRO A 736 -7.72 54.96 -3.81
C PRO A 736 -7.56 53.46 -3.52
N PRO A 737 -7.38 53.08 -2.24
CA PRO A 737 -7.36 51.68 -1.83
C PRO A 737 -8.75 51.03 -2.00
N LEU A 738 -8.77 49.71 -2.16
CA LEU A 738 -10.00 48.90 -2.22
C LEU A 738 -10.20 48.13 -0.91
N PRO A 739 -11.01 48.65 0.04
CA PRO A 739 -11.33 47.96 1.28
C PRO A 739 -12.41 46.88 1.09
N ASN A 740 -12.44 45.89 2.00
CA ASN A 740 -13.43 44.80 2.03
C ASN A 740 -13.46 43.92 0.76
N LEU A 741 -12.37 43.89 0.00
CA LEU A 741 -12.18 42.97 -1.11
C LEU A 741 -11.74 41.62 -0.55
N THR A 742 -12.48 40.55 -0.84
CA THR A 742 -12.08 39.19 -0.48
C THR A 742 -11.15 38.64 -1.55
N ILE A 743 -9.96 38.20 -1.13
CA ILE A 743 -8.92 37.59 -1.97
C ILE A 743 -8.80 36.12 -1.59
N ARG A 744 -8.85 35.24 -2.59
CA ARG A 744 -8.74 33.79 -2.42
C ARG A 744 -7.53 33.22 -3.14
N LEU A 745 -6.81 32.34 -2.44
CA LEU A 745 -5.74 31.49 -2.95
C LEU A 745 -6.06 30.03 -2.61
N GLY A 746 -6.52 29.24 -3.60
CA GLY A 746 -6.90 27.86 -3.35
C GLY A 746 -8.08 27.74 -2.37
N ARG A 747 -7.83 27.22 -1.16
CA ARG A 747 -8.82 27.10 -0.09
C ARG A 747 -8.79 28.25 0.92
N ASP A 748 -7.75 29.08 0.89
CA ASP A 748 -7.54 30.16 1.86
C ASP A 748 -8.12 31.48 1.35
N GLU A 749 -8.76 32.25 2.23
CA GLU A 749 -9.37 33.55 1.93
C GLU A 749 -8.94 34.61 2.95
N THR A 750 -8.71 35.84 2.50
CA THR A 750 -8.47 37.02 3.35
C THR A 750 -9.30 38.20 2.82
N SER A 751 -9.51 39.23 3.63
CA SER A 751 -10.18 40.46 3.20
C SER A 751 -9.28 41.68 3.39
N THR A 752 -9.31 42.61 2.43
CA THR A 752 -8.50 43.83 2.50
C THR A 752 -9.00 44.78 3.59
N GLY A 753 -8.07 45.36 4.34
CA GLY A 753 -8.37 46.36 5.37
C GLY A 753 -8.79 47.72 4.80
N ALA A 754 -9.10 48.69 5.66
CA ALA A 754 -9.55 50.04 5.28
C ALA A 754 -8.57 50.80 4.35
N ASN A 755 -7.28 50.46 4.42
CA ASN A 755 -6.22 51.02 3.58
C ASN A 755 -5.86 50.11 2.39
N GLY A 756 -6.69 49.11 2.08
CA GLY A 756 -6.48 48.16 0.99
C GLY A 756 -5.43 47.07 1.29
N ARG A 757 -4.77 47.09 2.47
CA ARG A 757 -3.75 46.09 2.81
C ARG A 757 -4.37 44.71 3.01
N PHE A 758 -3.67 43.68 2.55
CA PHE A 758 -4.02 42.30 2.81
C PHE A 758 -2.76 41.46 3.08
N GLN A 759 -2.97 40.36 3.79
CA GLN A 759 -1.97 39.35 4.08
C GLN A 759 -2.68 38.00 4.11
N ILE A 760 -2.15 37.02 3.38
CA ILE A 760 -2.68 35.67 3.28
C ILE A 760 -1.53 34.67 3.22
N ARG A 761 -1.54 33.66 4.11
CA ARG A 761 -0.58 32.56 4.12
C ARG A 761 -1.27 31.30 3.60
N THR A 762 -0.60 30.58 2.71
CA THR A 762 -1.10 29.34 2.07
C THR A 762 0.07 28.37 1.88
N SER A 763 -0.23 27.10 1.61
CA SER A 763 0.78 26.10 1.24
C SER A 763 1.61 26.56 0.01
N PRO A 764 2.86 26.08 -0.15
CA PRO A 764 3.66 26.41 -1.32
C PRO A 764 3.04 25.84 -2.59
N GLY A 765 3.02 26.61 -3.68
CA GLY A 765 2.45 26.21 -4.96
C GLY A 765 2.05 27.39 -5.84
N THR A 766 1.63 27.07 -7.07
CA THR A 766 1.10 28.07 -8.01
C THR A 766 -0.41 28.17 -7.86
N TYR A 767 -0.90 29.36 -7.52
CA TYR A 767 -2.32 29.63 -7.31
C TYR A 767 -2.83 30.67 -8.29
N THR A 768 -4.12 30.59 -8.63
CA THR A 768 -4.82 31.66 -9.35
C THR A 768 -5.61 32.50 -8.36
N LEU A 769 -5.36 33.81 -8.35
CA LEU A 769 -6.08 34.78 -7.56
C LEU A 769 -7.55 34.81 -7.97
N ALA A 770 -8.44 34.66 -6.99
CA ALA A 770 -9.87 34.81 -7.18
C ALA A 770 -10.43 35.87 -6.22
N PHE A 771 -11.43 36.61 -6.67
CA PHE A 771 -12.04 37.71 -5.93
C PHE A 771 -13.54 37.46 -5.75
N PRO A 772 -13.94 36.52 -4.86
CA PRO A 772 -15.33 36.06 -4.79
C PRO A 772 -16.31 37.12 -4.27
N LYS A 773 -15.84 38.14 -3.53
CA LYS A 773 -16.67 39.17 -2.91
C LYS A 773 -15.95 40.52 -2.85
N GLY A 774 -16.71 41.61 -2.88
CA GLY A 774 -16.20 42.97 -2.67
C GLY A 774 -15.60 43.65 -3.91
N LEU A 775 -15.45 42.93 -5.03
CA LEU A 775 -15.02 43.53 -6.30
C LEU A 775 -16.21 44.09 -7.08
N SER A 776 -16.13 45.35 -7.53
CA SER A 776 -17.14 45.97 -8.40
C SER A 776 -17.12 45.37 -9.80
N ALA A 777 -18.29 45.22 -10.44
CA ALA A 777 -18.41 44.69 -11.81
C ALA A 777 -17.77 45.59 -12.88
N GLU A 778 -17.41 46.83 -12.53
CA GLU A 778 -16.72 47.79 -13.39
C GLU A 778 -15.20 47.65 -13.32
N LEU A 779 -14.66 46.77 -12.47
CA LEU A 779 -13.23 46.61 -12.22
C LEU A 779 -12.78 45.18 -12.49
N ASP A 780 -11.57 45.03 -13.04
CA ASP A 780 -10.90 43.74 -13.20
C ASP A 780 -9.42 43.86 -12.83
N LEU A 781 -8.79 42.72 -12.48
CA LEU A 781 -7.39 42.69 -12.06
C LEU A 781 -6.48 43.11 -13.22
N GLN A 782 -5.61 44.07 -12.95
CA GLN A 782 -4.55 44.48 -13.84
C GLN A 782 -3.29 43.62 -13.63
N GLY A 783 -2.93 42.82 -14.64
CA GLY A 783 -1.74 41.96 -14.64
C GLY A 783 -2.07 40.46 -14.60
N GLU A 784 -1.10 39.64 -14.19
CA GLU A 784 -1.25 38.18 -14.15
C GLU A 784 -2.10 37.72 -12.96
N SER A 785 -3.06 36.82 -13.15
CA SER A 785 -3.84 36.27 -12.04
C SER A 785 -3.11 35.14 -11.30
N GLN A 786 -2.03 34.59 -11.85
CA GLN A 786 -1.26 33.54 -11.22
C GLN A 786 -0.20 34.12 -10.27
N VAL A 787 0.00 33.46 -9.13
CA VAL A 787 1.06 33.73 -8.17
C VAL A 787 1.73 32.44 -7.76
N LEU A 788 3.06 32.47 -7.64
CA LEU A 788 3.85 31.39 -7.05
C LEU A 788 4.08 31.71 -5.58
N ILE A 789 3.59 30.85 -4.70
CA ILE A 789 3.84 30.91 -3.27
C ILE A 789 4.98 29.93 -2.97
N GLU A 790 6.09 30.45 -2.49
CA GLU A 790 7.26 29.65 -2.10
C GLU A 790 7.29 29.46 -0.58
N GLU A 791 7.76 28.30 -0.14
CA GLU A 791 7.88 27.99 1.28
C GLU A 791 8.75 29.00 2.02
N ASN A 792 8.29 29.47 3.18
CA ASN A 792 8.98 30.43 4.04
C ASN A 792 9.34 31.77 3.37
N LYS A 793 8.72 32.11 2.24
CA LYS A 793 8.89 33.43 1.60
C LYS A 793 7.62 34.26 1.67
N THR A 794 7.81 35.58 1.70
CA THR A 794 6.74 36.56 1.53
C THR A 794 6.82 37.16 0.13
N LEU A 795 5.82 36.87 -0.70
CA LEU A 795 5.61 37.53 -1.98
C LEU A 795 4.89 38.86 -1.72
N GLN A 796 5.63 39.96 -1.87
CA GLN A 796 5.04 41.31 -1.87
C GLN A 796 4.47 41.61 -3.26
N ARG A 797 3.15 41.77 -3.35
CA ARG A 797 2.47 42.08 -4.60
C ARG A 797 1.23 42.93 -4.38
N ASP A 798 1.29 44.16 -4.86
CA ASP A 798 0.12 45.02 -4.93
C ASP A 798 -0.80 44.58 -6.07
N LEU A 799 -2.11 44.70 -5.85
CA LEU A 799 -3.16 44.29 -6.78
C LEU A 799 -3.88 45.53 -7.30
N GLY A 800 -3.50 45.97 -8.49
CA GLY A 800 -4.17 47.06 -9.20
C GLY A 800 -5.42 46.56 -9.90
N PHE A 801 -6.53 47.29 -9.77
CA PHE A 801 -7.79 46.97 -10.43
C PHE A 801 -8.22 48.13 -11.33
N ALA A 802 -8.26 47.87 -12.63
CA ALA A 802 -8.54 48.88 -13.64
C ALA A 802 -10.00 48.84 -14.11
N PRO A 803 -10.57 49.99 -14.52
CA PRO A 803 -11.89 50.05 -15.14
C PRO A 803 -11.97 49.19 -16.41
N VAL A 804 -13.04 48.40 -16.51
CA VAL A 804 -13.37 47.61 -17.70
C VAL A 804 -14.59 48.17 -18.42
N ALA A 805 -14.59 48.03 -19.75
CA ALA A 805 -15.70 48.39 -20.61
C ALA A 805 -16.65 47.21 -20.85
N SER A 806 -17.85 47.54 -21.31
CA SER A 806 -18.82 46.56 -21.82
C SER A 806 -19.41 47.01 -23.15
N VAL A 807 -19.81 46.04 -23.97
CA VAL A 807 -20.45 46.27 -25.26
C VAL A 807 -21.72 45.43 -25.33
N ALA A 808 -22.78 46.00 -25.88
CA ALA A 808 -23.98 45.26 -26.24
C ALA A 808 -23.97 45.02 -27.75
N VAL A 809 -24.27 43.81 -28.18
CA VAL A 809 -24.29 43.44 -29.60
C VAL A 809 -25.65 42.83 -29.91
N LEU A 810 -26.28 43.31 -30.97
CA LEU A 810 -27.54 42.78 -31.50
C LEU A 810 -27.27 42.20 -32.88
N VAL A 811 -27.50 40.90 -33.06
CA VAL A 811 -27.48 40.26 -34.37
C VAL A 811 -28.91 40.20 -34.88
N PHE A 812 -29.19 40.70 -36.09
CA PHE A 812 -30.55 40.76 -36.65
C PHE A 812 -30.59 40.30 -38.11
N ASN A 813 -31.74 39.76 -38.51
CA ASN A 813 -31.99 39.31 -39.87
C ASN A 813 -32.34 40.51 -40.76
N ASP A 814 -31.37 40.92 -41.56
CA ASP A 814 -31.47 42.01 -42.52
C ASP A 814 -32.23 41.50 -43.77
N LEU A 815 -33.55 41.67 -43.72
CA LEU A 815 -34.51 41.14 -44.69
C LEU A 815 -34.45 41.93 -46.00
N ASN A 816 -34.20 43.24 -45.92
CA ASN A 816 -34.15 44.14 -47.07
C ASN A 816 -32.72 44.47 -47.54
N ARG A 817 -31.70 43.97 -46.83
CA ARG A 817 -30.27 44.07 -47.13
C ARG A 817 -29.74 45.51 -47.09
N ASN A 818 -30.30 46.36 -46.24
CA ASN A 818 -29.90 47.76 -46.13
C ASN A 818 -28.81 47.99 -45.05
N GLY A 819 -28.46 46.96 -44.26
CA GLY A 819 -27.45 47.02 -43.21
C GLY A 819 -27.87 47.81 -41.95
N GLN A 820 -29.12 48.28 -41.88
CA GLN A 820 -29.72 48.95 -40.72
C GLN A 820 -30.87 48.08 -40.20
N ARG A 821 -31.14 48.17 -38.89
CA ARG A 821 -32.23 47.40 -38.31
C ARG A 821 -33.56 48.11 -38.50
N ASP A 822 -34.46 47.50 -39.24
CA ASP A 822 -35.85 47.96 -39.37
C ASP A 822 -36.79 47.31 -38.34
N ALA A 823 -38.00 47.87 -38.19
CA ALA A 823 -38.96 47.46 -37.15
C ALA A 823 -39.50 46.03 -37.33
N ASP A 824 -39.47 45.53 -38.57
CA ASP A 824 -39.91 44.22 -39.01
C ASP A 824 -38.79 43.17 -39.05
N GLU A 825 -37.56 43.55 -38.69
CA GLU A 825 -36.39 42.68 -38.74
C GLU A 825 -36.08 42.02 -37.38
N PRO A 826 -36.27 40.68 -37.27
CA PRO A 826 -36.10 39.96 -36.01
C PRO A 826 -34.62 39.76 -35.66
N GLY A 827 -34.31 39.71 -34.37
CA GLY A 827 -33.00 39.29 -33.87
C GLY A 827 -32.70 37.83 -34.20
N VAL A 828 -31.43 37.50 -34.46
CA VAL A 828 -30.98 36.13 -34.72
C VAL A 828 -30.43 35.51 -33.43
N PRO A 829 -31.14 34.53 -32.85
CA PRO A 829 -30.76 33.96 -31.57
C PRO A 829 -29.57 33.01 -31.69
N TYR A 830 -28.80 32.89 -30.60
CA TYR A 830 -27.65 31.98 -30.45
C TYR A 830 -26.51 32.18 -31.45
N SER A 831 -26.45 33.31 -32.15
CA SER A 831 -25.33 33.71 -33.01
C SER A 831 -24.07 33.99 -32.19
N GLY A 832 -22.92 33.50 -32.65
CA GLY A 832 -21.63 33.79 -32.04
C GLY A 832 -21.16 35.20 -32.33
N VAL A 833 -20.76 35.92 -31.29
CA VAL A 833 -20.20 37.26 -31.37
C VAL A 833 -18.78 37.20 -30.82
N SER A 834 -17.81 37.44 -31.70
CA SER A 834 -16.39 37.36 -31.39
C SER A 834 -15.76 38.75 -31.41
N LEU A 835 -15.15 39.13 -30.29
CA LEU A 835 -14.37 40.34 -30.12
C LEU A 835 -12.89 39.99 -30.04
N ASN A 836 -12.14 40.44 -31.04
CA ASN A 836 -10.69 40.30 -31.09
C ASN A 836 -10.03 41.67 -30.88
N GLY A 837 -9.21 41.79 -29.83
CA GLY A 837 -8.55 43.03 -29.43
C GLY A 837 -7.64 42.77 -28.23
N PRO A 838 -7.42 43.75 -27.34
CA PRO A 838 -6.64 43.58 -26.11
C PRO A 838 -7.07 42.40 -25.22
N THR A 839 -8.31 41.92 -25.35
CA THR A 839 -8.80 40.71 -24.68
C THR A 839 -9.76 39.95 -25.59
N ALA A 840 -9.37 38.78 -26.09
CA ALA A 840 -10.26 37.98 -26.95
C ALA A 840 -11.46 37.43 -26.15
N ARG A 841 -12.67 37.62 -26.67
CA ARG A 841 -13.92 37.13 -26.07
C ARG A 841 -14.84 36.59 -27.17
N LEU A 842 -15.44 35.42 -26.92
CA LEU A 842 -16.49 34.83 -27.76
C LEU A 842 -17.72 34.59 -26.89
N GLN A 843 -18.85 35.14 -27.27
CA GLN A 843 -20.12 34.96 -26.54
C GLN A 843 -21.27 34.75 -27.53
N ARG A 844 -22.37 34.15 -27.10
CA ARG A 844 -23.55 33.91 -27.96
C ARG A 844 -24.68 34.86 -27.63
N THR A 845 -25.44 35.25 -28.65
CA THR A 845 -26.68 36.00 -28.48
C THR A 845 -27.77 35.18 -27.79
N ASP A 846 -28.62 35.85 -27.05
CA ASP A 846 -29.78 35.29 -26.38
C ASP A 846 -30.94 35.02 -27.37
N SER A 847 -32.10 34.64 -26.85
CA SER A 847 -33.31 34.38 -27.65
C SER A 847 -33.82 35.57 -28.48
N ARG A 848 -33.37 36.79 -28.17
CA ARG A 848 -33.73 38.03 -28.87
C ARG A 848 -32.64 38.50 -29.83
N GLY A 849 -31.55 37.74 -29.96
CA GLY A 849 -30.40 38.12 -30.76
C GLY A 849 -29.47 39.12 -30.09
N GLU A 850 -29.61 39.36 -28.78
CA GLU A 850 -28.79 40.31 -28.03
C GLU A 850 -27.72 39.60 -27.18
N VAL A 851 -26.54 40.19 -27.05
CA VAL A 851 -25.51 39.75 -26.10
C VAL A 851 -24.82 40.96 -25.48
N ARG A 852 -24.58 40.92 -24.17
CA ARG A 852 -23.73 41.90 -23.50
C ARG A 852 -22.40 41.25 -23.10
N VAL A 853 -21.31 41.75 -23.67
CA VAL A 853 -19.95 41.32 -23.38
C VAL A 853 -19.33 42.35 -22.42
N SER A 854 -19.01 41.92 -21.19
CA SER A 854 -18.40 42.75 -20.14
C SER A 854 -16.97 42.33 -19.84
N GLY A 855 -16.24 43.12 -19.05
CA GLY A 855 -14.85 42.80 -18.68
C GLY A 855 -13.86 42.99 -19.83
N LEU A 856 -14.14 43.93 -20.73
CA LEU A 856 -13.27 44.25 -21.87
C LEU A 856 -12.31 45.37 -21.47
N LYS A 857 -11.01 45.16 -21.63
CA LYS A 857 -10.01 46.22 -21.44
C LYS A 857 -10.22 47.34 -22.47
N PRO A 858 -10.02 48.63 -22.13
CA PRO A 858 -10.08 49.73 -23.09
C PRO A 858 -9.16 49.49 -24.29
N GLY A 859 -9.59 49.91 -25.48
CA GLY A 859 -8.83 49.78 -26.73
C GLY A 859 -9.69 49.39 -27.93
N VAL A 860 -9.01 49.07 -29.03
CA VAL A 860 -9.64 48.78 -30.32
C VAL A 860 -9.93 47.28 -30.44
N TYR A 861 -11.19 46.93 -30.67
CA TYR A 861 -11.68 45.59 -30.93
C TYR A 861 -12.23 45.47 -32.36
N HIS A 862 -12.06 44.30 -32.94
CA HIS A 862 -12.70 43.89 -34.19
C HIS A 862 -13.78 42.87 -33.86
N LEU A 863 -15.03 43.29 -34.05
CA LEU A 863 -16.22 42.51 -33.83
C LEU A 863 -16.57 41.77 -35.12
N HIS A 864 -16.70 40.45 -35.05
CA HIS A 864 -17.18 39.65 -36.18
C HIS A 864 -18.08 38.51 -35.70
N ILE A 865 -18.86 37.96 -36.63
CA ILE A 865 -19.70 36.79 -36.39
C ILE A 865 -18.97 35.59 -37.02
N PRO A 866 -18.40 34.68 -36.22
CA PRO A 866 -17.77 33.48 -36.76
C PRO A 866 -18.80 32.64 -37.56
N PRO A 867 -18.52 32.25 -38.82
CA PRO A 867 -19.47 31.51 -39.66
C PRO A 867 -19.97 30.21 -39.01
N ASP A 868 -19.10 29.50 -38.28
CA ASP A 868 -19.42 28.24 -37.59
C ASP A 868 -20.39 28.42 -36.41
N TYR A 869 -20.61 29.67 -35.99
CA TYR A 869 -21.48 30.03 -34.88
C TYR A 869 -22.71 30.82 -35.35
N LEU A 870 -23.05 30.77 -36.64
CA LEU A 870 -24.27 31.33 -37.22
C LEU A 870 -25.32 30.24 -37.46
N PRO A 871 -26.61 30.47 -37.15
CA PRO A 871 -27.68 29.55 -37.54
C PRO A 871 -27.75 29.35 -39.06
N GLY A 872 -28.00 28.12 -39.50
CA GLY A 872 -28.07 27.77 -40.92
C GLY A 872 -29.15 28.56 -41.67
N GLY A 873 -28.81 29.07 -42.86
CA GLY A 873 -29.71 29.89 -43.70
C GLY A 873 -29.38 31.38 -43.71
N TYR A 874 -28.46 31.83 -42.86
CA TYR A 874 -27.96 33.20 -42.79
C TYR A 874 -26.51 33.29 -43.26
N ARG A 875 -26.12 34.41 -43.87
CA ARG A 875 -24.73 34.74 -44.21
C ARG A 875 -24.27 35.94 -43.37
N ALA A 876 -23.09 35.81 -42.75
CA ALA A 876 -22.41 36.92 -42.06
C ALA A 876 -21.96 38.00 -43.07
N PRO A 877 -21.85 39.27 -42.66
CA PRO A 877 -21.17 40.28 -43.44
C PRO A 877 -19.67 39.96 -43.53
N GLU A 878 -19.04 40.21 -44.68
CA GLU A 878 -17.62 39.88 -44.92
C GLU A 878 -16.64 40.78 -44.15
N GLN A 879 -17.10 41.92 -43.61
CA GLN A 879 -16.27 42.89 -42.91
C GLN A 879 -16.53 42.88 -41.40
N ALA A 880 -15.45 42.81 -40.61
CA ALA A 880 -15.51 42.98 -39.16
C ALA A 880 -15.74 44.45 -38.78
N VAL A 881 -16.58 44.68 -37.78
CA VAL A 881 -16.88 46.03 -37.27
C VAL A 881 -15.78 46.45 -36.28
N ARG A 882 -15.07 47.53 -36.58
CA ARG A 882 -14.08 48.12 -35.68
C ARG A 882 -14.78 48.93 -34.58
N LEU A 883 -14.47 48.62 -33.33
CA LEU A 883 -15.01 49.27 -32.14
C LEU A 883 -13.87 49.79 -31.28
N GLU A 884 -13.95 51.05 -30.86
CA GLU A 884 -13.05 51.61 -29.88
C GLU A 884 -13.82 51.74 -28.55
N LEU A 885 -13.31 51.06 -27.52
CA LEU A 885 -13.89 51.03 -26.19
C LEU A 885 -13.05 51.88 -25.25
N GLU A 886 -13.70 52.84 -24.59
CA GLU A 886 -13.11 53.68 -23.54
C GLU A 886 -13.62 53.22 -22.16
N ALA A 887 -12.76 53.34 -21.14
CA ALA A 887 -13.12 53.05 -19.76
C ALA A 887 -14.32 53.90 -19.29
N GLY A 888 -15.29 53.29 -18.61
CA GLY A 888 -16.38 54.00 -17.92
C GLY A 888 -17.48 54.61 -18.80
N ARG A 889 -17.46 54.42 -20.13
CA ARG A 889 -18.60 54.81 -20.99
C ARG A 889 -19.72 53.77 -20.96
N ALA A 890 -20.96 54.24 -21.10
CA ALA A 890 -22.13 53.38 -21.20
C ALA A 890 -22.00 52.38 -22.37
N PRO A 891 -22.51 51.14 -22.22
CA PRO A 891 -22.36 50.10 -23.21
C PRO A 891 -22.90 50.53 -24.57
N ARG A 892 -22.01 50.61 -25.56
CA ARG A 892 -22.39 50.92 -26.94
C ARG A 892 -23.13 49.71 -27.52
N THR A 893 -24.32 49.93 -28.05
CA THR A 893 -25.09 48.88 -28.74
C THR A 893 -24.68 48.85 -30.20
N VAL A 894 -24.17 47.71 -30.66
CA VAL A 894 -23.69 47.48 -32.02
C VAL A 894 -24.59 46.48 -32.70
N ALA A 895 -25.28 46.90 -33.75
CA ALA A 895 -26.15 46.02 -34.53
C ALA A 895 -25.35 45.39 -35.67
N LEU A 896 -25.44 44.07 -35.83
CA LEU A 896 -24.79 43.30 -36.88
C LEU A 896 -25.86 42.66 -37.79
N PRO A 897 -25.92 43.06 -39.08
CA PRO A 897 -26.88 42.51 -40.03
C PRO A 897 -26.44 41.13 -40.53
N VAL A 898 -27.38 40.20 -40.67
CA VAL A 898 -27.15 38.92 -41.37
C VAL A 898 -28.29 38.66 -42.36
N SER A 899 -27.99 38.21 -43.58
CA SER A 899 -29.01 38.09 -44.65
C SER A 899 -29.36 36.63 -44.99
N ALA A 900 -30.63 36.38 -45.32
CA ALA A 900 -31.11 35.09 -45.81
C ALA A 900 -30.73 34.83 -47.29
N ILE A 901 -30.41 33.57 -47.62
CA ILE A 901 -29.96 33.12 -48.95
C ILE A 901 -31.18 32.74 -49.84
N PRO A 902 -31.40 33.32 -51.07
CA PRO A 902 -32.49 32.93 -51.99
C PRO A 902 -32.26 31.56 -52.64
N ARG A 903 -33.32 30.80 -53.00
CA ARG A 903 -33.22 29.42 -53.53
C ARG A 903 -33.86 29.25 -54.93
N GLU A 904 -33.10 28.70 -55.89
CA GLU A 904 -33.55 28.13 -57.18
C GLU A 904 -33.07 26.66 -57.30
N GLN A 905 -33.81 25.81 -58.02
CA GLN A 905 -33.82 24.34 -57.90
C GLN A 905 -32.88 23.62 -58.89
N VAL A 906 -31.82 22.96 -58.43
CA VAL A 906 -31.10 21.80 -59.06
C VAL A 906 -30.51 20.91 -57.94
N VAL A 907 -30.54 19.58 -58.14
CA VAL A 907 -30.26 18.51 -57.16
C VAL A 907 -28.76 18.20 -56.98
N THR A 908 -28.41 17.77 -55.75
CA THR A 908 -27.16 17.16 -55.21
C THR A 908 -25.99 18.11 -54.85
N TYR A 909 -25.38 18.15 -53.65
CA TYR A 909 -25.27 17.22 -52.51
C TYR A 909 -25.38 17.90 -51.11
N SER A 910 -25.80 17.07 -50.16
CA SER A 910 -26.17 17.20 -48.75
C SER A 910 -25.24 17.97 -47.77
N THR A 911 -25.80 18.99 -47.10
CA THR A 911 -25.54 19.26 -45.67
C THR A 911 -26.86 19.10 -44.92
N GLY A 912 -26.93 18.10 -44.05
CA GLY A 912 -28.18 17.68 -43.40
C GLY A 912 -28.07 16.30 -42.74
N SER A 913 -26.85 15.74 -42.68
CA SER A 913 -26.60 14.50 -41.97
C SER A 913 -26.85 14.73 -40.48
N ILE A 914 -27.85 14.03 -39.96
CA ILE A 914 -28.00 13.79 -38.53
C ILE A 914 -26.63 13.30 -38.02
N SER A 915 -26.19 13.79 -36.86
CA SER A 915 -24.97 13.29 -36.22
C SER A 915 -25.26 12.85 -34.80
N VAL A 916 -24.71 11.70 -34.41
CA VAL A 916 -24.97 11.06 -33.12
C VAL A 916 -23.63 10.78 -32.46
N VAL A 917 -23.43 11.31 -31.26
CA VAL A 917 -22.32 10.95 -30.37
C VAL A 917 -22.91 10.35 -29.10
N ALA A 918 -22.71 9.05 -28.90
CA ALA A 918 -23.26 8.31 -27.77
C ALA A 918 -22.15 7.73 -26.89
N ARG A 919 -22.40 7.64 -25.59
CA ARG A 919 -21.51 7.04 -24.60
C ARG A 919 -22.30 6.38 -23.48
N ALA A 920 -21.70 5.39 -22.82
CA ALA A 920 -22.16 4.94 -21.51
C ALA A 920 -21.52 5.78 -20.40
N THR A 921 -22.23 5.95 -19.28
CA THR A 921 -21.67 6.60 -18.08
C THR A 921 -20.58 5.78 -17.41
N ARG A 922 -20.55 4.46 -17.65
CA ARG A 922 -19.51 3.52 -17.19
C ARG A 922 -19.17 2.53 -18.30
N SER A 923 -17.88 2.20 -18.43
CA SER A 923 -17.35 1.31 -19.47
C SER A 923 -17.38 -0.17 -19.09
N ASP A 924 -17.27 -0.49 -17.79
CA ASP A 924 -17.17 -1.86 -17.28
C ASP A 924 -18.31 -2.14 -16.31
N LEU A 925 -19.18 -3.10 -16.65
CA LEU A 925 -20.41 -3.37 -15.89
C LEU A 925 -20.64 -4.88 -15.74
N PRO A 926 -21.03 -5.35 -14.54
CA PRO A 926 -21.43 -6.73 -14.35
C PRO A 926 -22.76 -7.06 -15.03
N LEU A 927 -22.95 -8.31 -15.46
CA LEU A 927 -24.21 -8.79 -16.03
C LEU A 927 -25.36 -8.59 -15.03
N GLY A 928 -26.41 -7.88 -15.44
CA GLY A 928 -27.50 -7.47 -14.54
C GLY A 928 -27.30 -6.12 -13.86
N ALA A 929 -26.36 -5.27 -14.29
CA ALA A 929 -26.30 -3.87 -13.86
C ALA A 929 -27.27 -2.97 -14.67
N ASP A 930 -27.54 -1.77 -14.18
CA ASP A 930 -28.24 -0.75 -14.97
C ASP A 930 -27.20 -0.04 -15.87
N LEU A 931 -27.38 -0.16 -17.17
CA LEU A 931 -26.61 0.57 -18.16
C LEU A 931 -27.30 1.91 -18.40
N GLU A 932 -26.59 3.01 -18.14
CA GLU A 932 -27.02 4.37 -18.46
C GLU A 932 -26.28 4.84 -19.71
N VAL A 933 -27.06 5.23 -20.72
CA VAL A 933 -26.57 5.68 -22.01
C VAL A 933 -26.98 7.13 -22.22
N GLU A 934 -26.01 7.96 -22.58
CA GLU A 934 -26.23 9.34 -22.97
C GLU A 934 -25.82 9.53 -24.44
N ALA A 935 -26.70 10.12 -25.23
CA ALA A 935 -26.45 10.47 -26.62
C ALA A 935 -26.70 11.96 -26.86
N PHE A 936 -25.73 12.61 -27.49
CA PHE A 936 -25.88 13.93 -28.07
C PHE A 936 -26.21 13.77 -29.55
N VAL A 937 -27.35 14.31 -29.95
CA VAL A 937 -27.86 14.16 -31.32
C VAL A 937 -28.12 15.55 -31.89
N ALA A 938 -27.47 15.86 -33.01
CA ALA A 938 -27.64 17.12 -33.72
C ALA A 938 -28.36 16.87 -35.06
N GLY A 939 -29.32 17.74 -35.38
CA GLY A 939 -30.19 17.63 -36.56
C GLY A 939 -31.68 17.50 -36.18
N ALA A 940 -32.56 17.60 -37.17
CA ALA A 940 -34.01 17.44 -36.97
C ALA A 940 -34.36 15.95 -36.85
N VAL A 941 -34.50 15.46 -35.62
CA VAL A 941 -34.67 14.04 -35.29
C VAL A 941 -36.02 13.81 -34.64
N THR A 942 -36.76 12.80 -35.11
CA THR A 942 -38.07 12.41 -34.58
C THR A 942 -37.98 11.24 -33.59
N GLN A 943 -36.95 10.40 -33.69
CA GLN A 943 -36.77 9.22 -32.84
C GLN A 943 -35.29 8.88 -32.68
N VAL A 944 -34.87 8.49 -31.47
CA VAL A 944 -33.51 8.03 -31.17
C VAL A 944 -33.60 6.69 -30.45
N GLU A 945 -32.91 5.68 -30.96
CA GLU A 945 -32.96 4.31 -30.43
C GLU A 945 -31.55 3.74 -30.29
N MET A 946 -31.35 2.91 -29.28
CA MET A 946 -30.17 2.06 -29.18
C MET A 946 -30.47 0.63 -29.57
N GLU A 947 -29.52 0.01 -30.25
CA GLU A 947 -29.51 -1.39 -30.68
C GLU A 947 -28.16 -2.00 -30.31
N GLY A 948 -28.19 -3.07 -29.53
CA GLY A 948 -27.00 -3.75 -29.01
C GLY A 948 -27.36 -4.59 -27.79
N LEU A 949 -26.47 -5.49 -27.37
CA LEU A 949 -26.70 -6.36 -26.19
C LEU A 949 -27.94 -7.27 -26.32
N GLY A 950 -28.37 -7.56 -27.55
CA GLY A 950 -29.58 -8.33 -27.85
C GLY A 950 -30.90 -7.59 -27.65
N MET A 951 -30.88 -6.25 -27.49
CA MET A 951 -32.06 -5.44 -27.21
C MET A 951 -32.15 -4.18 -28.09
N LYS A 952 -33.37 -3.67 -28.26
CA LYS A 952 -33.66 -2.35 -28.87
C LYS A 952 -34.42 -1.49 -27.88
N GLN A 953 -33.97 -0.25 -27.67
CA GLN A 953 -34.57 0.65 -26.68
C GLN A 953 -34.55 2.10 -27.15
N ALA A 954 -35.69 2.77 -27.10
CA ALA A 954 -35.78 4.21 -27.38
C ALA A 954 -35.16 5.05 -26.26
N LEU A 955 -34.44 6.11 -26.63
CA LEU A 955 -33.89 7.11 -25.72
C LEU A 955 -34.91 8.25 -25.56
N LYS A 956 -34.93 8.89 -24.39
CA LYS A 956 -35.80 10.03 -24.08
C LYS A 956 -34.96 11.30 -23.97
N LEU A 957 -35.52 12.43 -24.38
CA LEU A 957 -34.83 13.72 -24.30
C LEU A 957 -35.00 14.32 -22.89
N GLU A 958 -33.92 14.36 -22.12
CA GLU A 958 -33.86 14.95 -20.78
C GLU A 958 -32.70 15.96 -20.72
N ASN A 959 -32.99 17.22 -20.30
CA ASN A 959 -31.99 18.29 -20.17
C ASN A 959 -31.09 18.51 -21.41
N GLY A 960 -31.65 18.37 -22.61
CA GLY A 960 -30.92 18.56 -23.87
C GLY A 960 -30.02 17.40 -24.29
N ARG A 961 -30.13 16.24 -23.63
CA ARG A 961 -29.46 14.99 -24.03
C ARG A 961 -30.48 13.87 -24.18
N TRP A 962 -30.24 12.98 -25.13
CA TRP A 962 -31.03 11.76 -25.25
C TRP A 962 -30.45 10.74 -24.28
N THR A 963 -31.23 10.32 -23.29
CA THR A 963 -30.81 9.40 -22.24
C THR A 963 -31.69 8.16 -22.21
N THR A 964 -31.12 7.05 -21.80
CA THR A 964 -31.90 5.88 -21.40
C THR A 964 -31.17 5.12 -20.30
N SER A 965 -31.94 4.44 -19.47
CA SER A 965 -31.43 3.52 -18.45
C SER A 965 -32.11 2.18 -18.64
N LEU A 966 -31.33 1.12 -18.78
CA LEU A 966 -31.86 -0.22 -18.99
C LEU A 966 -31.10 -1.24 -18.19
N ARG A 967 -31.81 -2.28 -17.78
CA ARG A 967 -31.23 -3.41 -17.04
C ARG A 967 -30.53 -4.36 -18.01
N LEU A 968 -29.25 -4.61 -17.80
CA LEU A 968 -28.49 -5.57 -18.59
C LEU A 968 -29.06 -6.98 -18.40
N PRO A 969 -29.23 -7.79 -19.46
CA PRO A 969 -29.73 -9.15 -19.32
C PRO A 969 -28.69 -10.02 -18.62
N LYS A 970 -29.10 -10.81 -17.63
CA LYS A 970 -28.23 -11.81 -16.97
C LYS A 970 -27.73 -12.89 -17.96
N THR A 971 -28.33 -13.00 -19.15
CA THR A 971 -28.01 -13.95 -20.21
C THR A 971 -27.11 -13.38 -21.32
N ALA A 972 -26.70 -12.11 -21.24
CA ALA A 972 -25.82 -11.51 -22.23
C ALA A 972 -24.39 -12.09 -22.17
N ALA A 973 -23.72 -12.22 -23.32
CA ALA A 973 -22.38 -12.79 -23.40
C ALA A 973 -21.31 -11.85 -22.78
N PRO A 974 -20.50 -12.31 -21.81
CA PRO A 974 -19.40 -11.52 -21.24
C PRO A 974 -18.37 -11.10 -22.30
N GLY A 975 -17.74 -9.95 -22.10
CA GLY A 975 -16.74 -9.36 -22.99
C GLY A 975 -17.16 -8.02 -23.58
N ARG A 976 -16.34 -7.50 -24.52
CA ARG A 976 -16.62 -6.26 -25.24
C ARG A 976 -17.86 -6.40 -26.12
N GLN A 977 -18.85 -5.56 -25.86
CA GLN A 977 -20.09 -5.47 -26.63
C GLN A 977 -20.20 -4.06 -27.20
N THR A 978 -20.42 -3.98 -28.51
CA THR A 978 -20.66 -2.70 -29.18
C THR A 978 -22.15 -2.39 -29.16
N VAL A 979 -22.49 -1.18 -28.71
CA VAL A 979 -23.85 -0.65 -28.71
C VAL A 979 -23.92 0.46 -29.73
N ARG A 980 -24.88 0.36 -30.66
CA ARG A 980 -25.15 1.39 -31.67
C ARG A 980 -26.36 2.21 -31.22
N VAL A 981 -26.24 3.54 -31.27
CA VAL A 981 -27.36 4.46 -31.10
C VAL A 981 -27.65 5.08 -32.45
N THR A 982 -28.89 4.93 -32.93
CA THR A 982 -29.35 5.44 -34.23
C THR A 982 -30.41 6.50 -34.01
N ALA A 983 -30.23 7.65 -34.63
CA ALA A 983 -31.19 8.74 -34.67
C ALA A 983 -31.83 8.80 -36.07
N SER A 984 -33.16 8.86 -36.12
CA SER A 984 -33.95 8.92 -37.35
C SER A 984 -34.83 10.17 -37.39
N GLY A 985 -34.88 10.81 -38.55
CA GLY A 985 -35.66 12.02 -38.78
C GLY A 985 -36.01 12.23 -40.25
N PRO A 986 -36.72 13.32 -40.59
CA PRO A 986 -37.17 13.60 -41.96
C PRO A 986 -36.03 13.74 -42.97
N GLN A 987 -34.79 13.91 -42.50
CA GLN A 987 -33.58 14.10 -43.33
C GLN A 987 -32.65 12.88 -43.40
N GLY A 988 -33.02 11.74 -42.78
CA GLY A 988 -32.26 10.49 -42.88
C GLY A 988 -32.08 9.77 -41.53
N THR A 989 -31.10 8.86 -41.47
CA THR A 989 -30.71 8.13 -40.25
C THR A 989 -29.21 8.22 -40.05
N ALA A 990 -28.75 8.46 -38.82
CA ALA A 990 -27.33 8.42 -38.48
C ALA A 990 -27.09 7.67 -37.17
N GLY A 991 -25.95 7.00 -37.08
CA GLY A 991 -25.61 6.15 -35.94
C GLY A 991 -24.29 6.53 -35.29
N GLY A 992 -24.22 6.45 -33.96
CA GLY A 992 -23.00 6.54 -33.17
C GLY A 992 -22.81 5.25 -32.37
N GLU A 993 -21.59 4.72 -32.32
CA GLU A 993 -21.28 3.46 -31.62
C GLU A 993 -20.36 3.72 -30.44
N PHE A 994 -20.59 3.01 -29.34
CA PHE A 994 -19.67 2.93 -28.22
C PHE A 994 -19.60 1.49 -27.72
N THR A 995 -18.51 1.16 -27.05
CA THR A 995 -18.29 -0.20 -26.52
C THR A 995 -18.43 -0.20 -25.01
N VAL A 996 -19.11 -1.21 -24.49
CA VAL A 996 -19.18 -1.54 -23.06
C VAL A 996 -18.57 -2.92 -22.86
N ASN A 997 -17.86 -3.10 -21.76
CA ASN A 997 -17.24 -4.36 -21.40
C ASN A 997 -18.11 -5.01 -20.31
N LEU A 998 -18.71 -6.15 -20.65
CA LEU A 998 -19.54 -6.91 -19.72
C LEU A 998 -18.67 -7.91 -18.96
N VAL A 999 -18.68 -7.82 -17.65
CA VAL A 999 -17.93 -8.75 -16.78
C VAL A 999 -18.88 -9.68 -16.03
N ASN A 1000 -18.41 -10.87 -15.68
CA ASN A 1000 -19.07 -11.69 -14.67
C ASN A 1000 -18.60 -11.22 -13.29
N GLY A 1001 -19.51 -10.73 -12.47
CA GLY A 1001 -19.17 -10.19 -11.15
C GLY A 1001 -20.40 -9.83 -10.31
N PRO A 1002 -20.20 -9.53 -9.02
CA PRO A 1002 -21.30 -9.17 -8.12
C PRO A 1002 -21.97 -7.85 -8.54
N LEU A 1003 -23.30 -7.78 -8.37
CA LEU A 1003 -24.09 -6.58 -8.67
C LEU A 1003 -24.00 -5.48 -7.59
N TYR A 1004 -23.08 -5.65 -6.64
CA TYR A 1004 -22.84 -4.72 -5.56
C TYR A 1004 -21.36 -4.76 -5.14
N TYR A 1005 -20.93 -3.74 -4.41
CA TYR A 1005 -19.69 -3.77 -3.63
C TYR A 1005 -19.88 -3.08 -2.28
N SER A 1006 -19.07 -3.47 -1.29
CA SER A 1006 -19.08 -2.88 0.06
C SER A 1006 -17.92 -1.91 0.21
N SER A 1007 -18.17 -0.73 0.78
CA SER A 1007 -17.12 0.21 1.19
C SER A 1007 -16.81 0.13 2.69
N SER A 1008 -17.59 -0.63 3.47
CA SER A 1008 -17.33 -0.91 4.88
C SER A 1008 -16.33 -2.07 5.06
N SER A 1009 -15.46 -1.96 6.08
CA SER A 1009 -14.35 -2.88 6.39
C SER A 1009 -14.75 -4.28 6.86
N GLY A 1010 -16.05 -4.61 6.89
CA GLY A 1010 -16.57 -5.93 7.30
C GLY A 1010 -16.26 -6.32 8.74
N LEU A 1011 -15.57 -5.47 9.53
CA LEU A 1011 -15.15 -5.74 10.90
C LEU A 1011 -16.06 -4.99 11.87
N GLY A 1012 -16.74 -5.71 12.75
CA GLY A 1012 -17.56 -5.15 13.82
C GLY A 1012 -17.23 -5.74 15.19
N THR A 1013 -17.72 -5.10 16.25
CA THR A 1013 -17.50 -5.55 17.63
C THR A 1013 -18.87 -5.73 18.31
N VAL A 1014 -19.03 -6.80 19.09
CA VAL A 1014 -20.28 -7.05 19.83
C VAL A 1014 -20.64 -5.83 20.69
N GLY A 1015 -21.88 -5.37 20.58
CA GLY A 1015 -22.40 -4.26 21.37
C GLY A 1015 -22.01 -2.86 20.88
N LYS A 1016 -21.25 -2.71 19.78
CA LYS A 1016 -21.01 -1.42 19.10
C LYS A 1016 -21.78 -1.32 17.79
N ASP A 1017 -22.16 -0.11 17.42
CA ASP A 1017 -22.88 0.15 16.17
C ASP A 1017 -21.91 -0.01 14.98
N LEU A 1018 -22.22 -0.94 14.07
CA LEU A 1018 -21.51 -1.16 12.82
C LEU A 1018 -22.29 -0.51 11.67
N GLU A 1019 -21.72 0.52 11.07
CA GLU A 1019 -22.27 1.12 9.86
C GLU A 1019 -21.87 0.26 8.64
N ILE A 1020 -22.87 -0.23 7.91
CA ILE A 1020 -22.69 -1.00 6.69
C ILE A 1020 -23.07 -0.12 5.50
N ARG A 1021 -22.11 0.09 4.58
CA ARG A 1021 -22.31 0.88 3.36
C ARG A 1021 -22.10 -0.01 2.14
N LEU A 1022 -23.13 -0.07 1.30
CA LEU A 1022 -23.16 -0.86 0.07
C LEU A 1022 -23.49 0.02 -1.13
N PHE A 1023 -22.81 -0.23 -2.24
CA PHE A 1023 -23.17 0.36 -3.53
C PHE A 1023 -23.74 -0.73 -4.44
N THR A 1024 -24.89 -0.49 -5.06
CA THR A 1024 -25.48 -1.37 -6.07
C THR A 1024 -25.24 -0.84 -7.48
N TYR A 1025 -24.90 -1.71 -8.41
CA TYR A 1025 -24.76 -1.36 -9.84
C TYR A 1025 -26.11 -1.15 -10.54
N PHE A 1026 -27.21 -1.15 -9.77
CA PHE A 1026 -28.56 -0.90 -10.21
C PHE A 1026 -29.40 -0.26 -9.12
N ARG A 1027 -30.62 0.19 -9.44
CA ARG A 1027 -31.57 0.79 -8.48
C ARG A 1027 -32.65 -0.20 -8.03
N PRO A 1028 -32.46 -0.95 -6.92
CA PRO A 1028 -33.54 -1.77 -6.35
C PRO A 1028 -34.60 -0.91 -5.66
N SER A 1029 -35.84 -1.41 -5.59
CA SER A 1029 -36.93 -0.76 -4.85
C SER A 1029 -36.79 -0.92 -3.33
N GLY A 1030 -36.14 -1.99 -2.88
CA GLY A 1030 -35.75 -2.21 -1.49
C GLY A 1030 -34.57 -3.17 -1.38
N LEU A 1031 -33.67 -2.88 -0.44
CA LEU A 1031 -32.48 -3.70 -0.17
C LEU A 1031 -32.47 -4.11 1.30
N SER A 1032 -32.19 -5.38 1.58
CA SER A 1032 -32.13 -5.91 2.94
C SER A 1032 -31.02 -6.94 3.10
N LEU A 1033 -30.41 -6.98 4.27
CA LEU A 1033 -29.54 -8.07 4.69
C LEU A 1033 -30.40 -9.11 5.42
N VAL A 1034 -30.31 -10.36 4.98
CA VAL A 1034 -30.95 -11.51 5.62
C VAL A 1034 -29.87 -12.31 6.32
N PHE A 1035 -29.89 -12.30 7.64
CA PHE A 1035 -28.95 -13.03 8.48
C PHE A 1035 -29.30 -14.53 8.52
N PRO A 1036 -28.34 -15.42 8.83
CA PRO A 1036 -28.58 -16.87 8.89
C PRO A 1036 -29.66 -17.30 9.88
N ASP A 1037 -29.93 -16.49 10.91
CA ASP A 1037 -30.99 -16.68 11.90
C ASP A 1037 -32.39 -16.22 11.43
N GLY A 1038 -32.49 -15.72 10.19
CA GLY A 1038 -33.72 -15.22 9.59
C GLY A 1038 -34.01 -13.74 9.87
N GLN A 1039 -33.17 -13.04 10.66
CA GLN A 1039 -33.34 -11.61 10.89
C GLN A 1039 -33.15 -10.83 9.59
N ARG A 1040 -34.10 -9.94 9.28
CA ARG A 1040 -34.02 -9.03 8.12
C ARG A 1040 -33.71 -7.62 8.57
N LEU A 1041 -32.63 -7.06 8.04
CA LEU A 1041 -32.22 -5.69 8.30
C LEU A 1041 -32.38 -4.86 7.01
N PRO A 1042 -33.31 -3.90 6.96
CA PRO A 1042 -33.48 -3.04 5.79
C PRO A 1042 -32.34 -2.01 5.69
N LEU A 1043 -31.98 -1.67 4.46
CA LEU A 1043 -31.05 -0.58 4.15
C LEU A 1043 -31.82 0.62 3.63
N SER A 1044 -31.30 1.81 3.92
CA SER A 1044 -31.84 3.09 3.44
C SER A 1044 -30.93 3.67 2.36
N SER A 1045 -31.48 4.30 1.33
CA SER A 1045 -30.73 4.93 0.25
C SER A 1045 -31.17 6.37 0.01
N GLN A 1046 -30.23 7.24 -0.37
CA GLN A 1046 -30.52 8.63 -0.76
C GLN A 1046 -30.66 8.82 -2.28
N ASP A 1047 -30.04 7.96 -3.08
CA ASP A 1047 -29.95 8.09 -4.55
C ASP A 1047 -30.34 6.80 -5.30
N GLY A 1048 -30.82 5.79 -4.55
CA GLY A 1048 -31.20 4.47 -5.06
C GLY A 1048 -30.04 3.52 -5.36
N ARG A 1049 -28.78 3.93 -5.18
CA ARG A 1049 -27.57 3.11 -5.45
C ARG A 1049 -26.63 3.01 -4.27
N ASN A 1050 -26.56 4.06 -3.44
CA ASN A 1050 -25.82 4.10 -2.18
C ASN A 1050 -26.76 3.72 -1.05
N TRP A 1051 -26.51 2.57 -0.43
CA TRP A 1051 -27.32 2.01 0.64
C TRP A 1051 -26.54 1.99 1.94
N ARG A 1052 -27.20 2.41 3.03
CA ARG A 1052 -26.63 2.42 4.38
C ARG A 1052 -27.59 1.81 5.39
N THR A 1053 -27.03 1.12 6.37
CA THR A 1053 -27.74 0.72 7.59
C THR A 1053 -26.76 0.66 8.76
N VAL A 1054 -27.31 0.72 9.96
CA VAL A 1054 -26.55 0.56 11.20
C VAL A 1054 -27.04 -0.70 11.87
N TRP A 1055 -26.12 -1.60 12.17
CA TRP A 1055 -26.41 -2.87 12.82
C TRP A 1055 -25.58 -3.00 14.09
N ARG A 1056 -26.19 -3.45 15.18
CA ARG A 1056 -25.49 -3.67 16.45
C ARG A 1056 -25.37 -5.17 16.71
N PRO A 1057 -24.18 -5.78 16.52
CA PRO A 1057 -24.02 -7.22 16.66
C PRO A 1057 -24.21 -7.67 18.10
N THR A 1058 -24.90 -8.78 18.31
CA THR A 1058 -25.17 -9.35 19.64
C THR A 1058 -24.29 -10.57 19.96
N ALA A 1059 -23.62 -11.16 18.97
CA ALA A 1059 -22.73 -12.31 19.12
C ALA A 1059 -21.50 -12.18 18.20
N ALA A 1060 -20.37 -12.70 18.67
CA ALA A 1060 -19.12 -12.74 17.92
C ALA A 1060 -19.08 -13.94 16.96
N GLY A 1061 -18.39 -13.79 15.83
CA GLY A 1061 -18.24 -14.82 14.80
C GLY A 1061 -18.16 -14.26 13.39
N ASP A 1062 -17.87 -15.15 12.44
CA ASP A 1062 -17.96 -14.86 11.01
C ASP A 1062 -19.42 -15.08 10.57
N ILE A 1063 -20.08 -14.00 10.17
CA ILE A 1063 -21.50 -13.99 9.80
C ILE A 1063 -21.60 -13.61 8.33
N THR A 1064 -22.33 -14.41 7.58
CA THR A 1064 -22.49 -14.26 6.13
C THR A 1064 -23.93 -13.92 5.75
N PRO A 1065 -24.44 -12.71 6.08
CA PRO A 1065 -25.78 -12.33 5.66
C PRO A 1065 -25.89 -12.32 4.13
N THR A 1066 -27.03 -12.77 3.64
CA THR A 1066 -27.38 -12.73 2.23
C THR A 1066 -28.00 -11.39 1.91
N LEU A 1067 -27.45 -10.69 0.92
CA LEU A 1067 -28.00 -9.46 0.41
C LEU A 1067 -29.18 -9.79 -0.52
N VAL A 1068 -30.37 -9.31 -0.17
CA VAL A 1068 -31.60 -9.53 -0.93
C VAL A 1068 -32.10 -8.18 -1.44
N ALA A 1069 -32.26 -8.07 -2.76
CA ALA A 1069 -32.83 -6.92 -3.42
C ALA A 1069 -34.16 -7.32 -4.07
N ASP A 1070 -35.25 -6.62 -3.75
CA ASP A 1070 -36.57 -6.85 -4.34
C ASP A 1070 -37.06 -8.32 -4.27
N GLY A 1071 -36.61 -9.07 -3.26
CA GLY A 1071 -36.94 -10.49 -3.07
C GLY A 1071 -35.98 -11.49 -3.73
N GLU A 1072 -35.01 -11.04 -4.54
CA GLU A 1072 -33.96 -11.91 -5.11
C GLU A 1072 -32.63 -11.79 -4.36
N PRO A 1073 -31.92 -12.92 -4.12
CA PRO A 1073 -30.57 -12.89 -3.54
C PRO A 1073 -29.53 -12.40 -4.55
N LEU A 1074 -28.73 -11.40 -4.16
CA LEU A 1074 -27.66 -10.82 -4.98
C LEU A 1074 -26.28 -11.41 -4.67
N GLY A 1075 -26.09 -11.94 -3.46
CA GLY A 1075 -24.82 -12.49 -2.98
C GLY A 1075 -24.72 -12.43 -1.45
N THR A 1076 -23.58 -12.80 -0.90
CA THR A 1076 -23.31 -12.76 0.55
C THR A 1076 -22.30 -11.68 0.90
N LEU A 1077 -22.45 -11.10 2.09
CA LEU A 1077 -21.46 -10.19 2.67
C LEU A 1077 -20.72 -10.94 3.78
N ALA A 1078 -19.39 -10.92 3.79
CA ALA A 1078 -18.63 -11.49 4.90
C ALA A 1078 -18.46 -10.41 5.98
N LEU A 1079 -19.09 -10.62 7.14
CA LEU A 1079 -18.95 -9.77 8.31
C LEU A 1079 -18.23 -10.55 9.40
N LYS A 1080 -17.11 -10.03 9.88
CA LYS A 1080 -16.35 -10.59 11.00
C LYS A 1080 -16.62 -9.77 12.25
N ILE A 1081 -17.36 -10.37 13.18
CA ILE A 1081 -17.68 -9.74 14.45
C ILE A 1081 -16.74 -10.27 15.53
N THR A 1082 -15.90 -9.39 16.07
CA THR A 1082 -15.05 -9.71 17.21
C THR A 1082 -15.85 -9.57 18.50
N GLY A 1083 -15.47 -10.36 19.52
CA GLY A 1083 -15.96 -10.13 20.88
C GLY A 1083 -15.67 -8.70 21.36
N PRO A 1084 -16.39 -8.23 22.39
CA PRO A 1084 -16.24 -6.89 22.93
C PRO A 1084 -14.83 -6.59 23.43
#